data_AF-A0A0G1YXJ0-F1
#
_entry.id   AF-A0A0G1YXJ0-F1
#
_cell.length_a   1.000
_cell.length_b   1.000
_cell.length_c   1.000
_cell.angle_alpha   90.00
_cell.angle_beta   90.00
_cell.angle_gamma   90.00
#
_symmetry.space_group_name_H-M   'P 1'
#
loop_
_entity.id
_entity.type
_entity.pdbx_description
1 polymer ?
#
loop_
_entity_poly.entity_id
_entity_poly.type
_entity_poly.pdbx_seq_one_letter_code
_entity_poly.pdbx_strand_id
1 'polypeptide(L)'
;MIDSFVREIQEKLTMTTRKYPLLISAISFMLFITAAPVILRAEILSPDRRIAWSAGIPGGIPLRTTICATINAATYGNGTTDATSAIQNAIDACPAGQVVYIPAGTYKLSSELAAGNKGIVIRGAGSTQTKLRNIATGGNVISFKGTTGTTVANMTSGYVKGSTSITVDNATSFNAGEYIIVDQLNDPALVDVVTGSAGCKWCSRGEGIRALNQVVKIVAKSGNTLTLSRPLYYTFSSAYSPQIIKLSADSPVNAGVEDLYIERTAATSGDTILFSRTIYSWVKNIESYNAYSHHIQLVTAYGSEIRDSYFHHARTYNLGGYGIRFCTGGSDNLIENNILYYLRHHIVFGGGGSGNVIAYNYSSRAFSQDYPNTNWLMGDVLTHGAHPFMNLLEGNVVAKLLQDNVWGSASHNTYFRNHVERQSQGEAAAIIYSLNAVNFYEKNYYNNVVGNVLCKSGCSGLYETYPVINNADSRIYSLGLSANTGSPSDTKVGSTLYRHGNFDYVSNSTKWDTANSDHALPASLYLTSKPEFFGNLPWPPIGPDRSPMVGTLPAVARYLGQSYPYGAAQGDTTTPIVTAFSVPAAATSLTVPVASLAATDNVGVTGYLLTESAIAPSASAAGWSASAPVSYTFASVGSKTLYAWAKDVAG
;
A
#
# COMPACT_ATOMS: atom_id res chain seq x y z
N MET A 1 -29.50 -7.70 71.33
CA MET A 1 -28.05 -7.55 71.12
C MET A 1 -27.69 -7.02 69.73
N ILE A 2 -28.47 -7.29 68.66
CA ILE A 2 -28.24 -6.69 67.35
C ILE A 2 -28.76 -5.23 67.27
N ASP A 3 -29.89 -4.93 67.92
CA ASP A 3 -30.46 -3.57 67.90
C ASP A 3 -29.66 -2.53 68.68
N SER A 4 -28.92 -2.90 69.73
CA SER A 4 -28.04 -1.93 70.42
C SER A 4 -26.77 -1.63 69.61
N PHE A 5 -26.32 -2.58 68.79
CA PHE A 5 -25.16 -2.41 67.92
C PHE A 5 -25.48 -1.51 66.71
N VAL A 6 -26.68 -1.65 66.14
CA VAL A 6 -27.14 -0.77 65.04
C VAL A 6 -27.33 0.66 65.52
N ARG A 7 -27.83 0.84 66.75
CA ARG A 7 -28.07 2.17 67.33
C ARG A 7 -26.76 2.88 67.71
N GLU A 8 -25.74 2.16 68.17
CA GLU A 8 -24.41 2.72 68.45
C GLU A 8 -23.65 3.13 67.16
N ILE A 9 -23.88 2.43 66.04
CA ILE A 9 -23.33 2.80 64.73
C ILE A 9 -24.02 4.05 64.17
N GLN A 10 -25.35 4.17 64.33
CA GLN A 10 -26.09 5.37 63.89
C GLN A 10 -25.70 6.62 64.70
N GLU A 11 -25.53 6.53 66.01
CA GLU A 11 -25.09 7.68 66.82
C GLU A 11 -23.65 8.11 66.50
N LYS A 12 -22.74 7.18 66.18
CA LYS A 12 -21.37 7.50 65.74
C LYS A 12 -21.32 8.11 64.34
N LEU A 13 -22.17 7.69 63.41
CA LEU A 13 -22.28 8.29 62.06
C LEU A 13 -22.90 9.70 62.08
N THR A 14 -23.71 10.02 63.09
CA THR A 14 -24.36 11.34 63.22
C THR A 14 -23.42 12.39 63.84
N MET A 15 -22.37 11.99 64.56
CA MET A 15 -21.39 12.93 65.13
C MET A 15 -20.27 13.34 64.15
N THR A 16 -19.99 12.56 63.11
CA THR A 16 -18.92 12.87 62.14
C THR A 16 -19.37 13.78 60.99
N THR A 17 -20.67 13.95 60.78
CA THR A 17 -21.24 14.72 59.65
C THR A 17 -21.33 16.24 59.89
N ARG A 18 -20.86 16.75 61.03
CA ARG A 18 -20.91 18.18 61.37
C ARG A 18 -19.64 19.00 61.11
N LYS A 19 -18.60 18.45 60.45
CA LYS A 19 -17.34 19.18 60.22
C LYS A 19 -16.84 19.35 58.78
N TYR A 20 -17.44 18.74 57.76
CA TYR A 20 -16.94 18.93 56.37
C TYR A 20 -18.07 18.84 55.32
N PRO A 21 -18.68 19.95 54.89
CA PRO A 21 -19.82 19.93 53.97
C PRO A 21 -19.44 19.89 52.47
N LEU A 22 -18.19 19.58 52.10
CA LEU A 22 -17.70 19.75 50.72
C LEU A 22 -17.08 18.50 50.08
N LEU A 23 -17.40 17.29 50.56
CA LEU A 23 -16.78 16.06 50.03
C LEU A 23 -17.73 14.89 49.82
N ILE A 24 -18.99 15.12 49.41
CA ILE A 24 -19.89 14.06 48.89
C ILE A 24 -20.80 14.67 47.80
N SER A 25 -20.22 14.96 46.63
CA SER A 25 -21.00 15.20 45.38
C SER A 25 -20.30 14.60 44.16
N ALA A 26 -19.47 13.56 44.35
CA ALA A 26 -18.73 12.92 43.26
C ALA A 26 -18.82 11.38 43.24
N ILE A 27 -19.60 10.74 44.12
CA ILE A 27 -19.67 9.26 44.21
C ILE A 27 -21.12 8.73 44.25
N SER A 28 -22.06 9.36 43.55
CA SER A 28 -23.41 8.80 43.34
C SER A 28 -24.01 9.13 41.97
N PHE A 29 -23.15 9.21 40.95
CA PHE A 29 -23.56 9.19 39.53
C PHE A 29 -22.88 8.04 38.79
N MET A 30 -22.83 6.87 39.44
CA MET A 30 -22.41 5.61 38.82
C MET A 30 -23.50 4.56 39.07
N LEU A 31 -23.80 3.82 37.99
CA LEU A 31 -24.73 2.70 37.88
C LEU A 31 -26.22 3.04 37.85
N PHE A 32 -26.70 3.41 36.66
CA PHE A 32 -27.80 2.71 35.97
C PHE A 32 -27.70 3.05 34.47
N ILE A 33 -26.66 2.55 33.80
CA ILE A 33 -26.70 2.40 32.35
C ILE A 33 -27.45 1.10 32.10
N THR A 34 -28.69 1.20 31.67
CA THR A 34 -29.40 0.09 31.04
C THR A 34 -28.53 -0.40 29.88
N ALA A 35 -27.93 -1.58 30.01
CA ALA A 35 -27.27 -2.23 28.90
C ALA A 35 -28.32 -2.51 27.82
N ALA A 36 -28.39 -1.63 26.81
CA ALA A 36 -28.99 -2.01 25.55
C ALA A 36 -28.22 -3.26 25.08
N PRO A 37 -28.90 -4.34 24.64
CA PRO A 37 -28.20 -5.48 24.08
C PRO A 37 -27.37 -4.96 22.91
N VAL A 38 -26.05 -4.98 23.05
CA VAL A 38 -25.14 -4.87 21.92
C VAL A 38 -25.43 -6.11 21.10
N ILE A 39 -26.24 -5.97 20.06
CA ILE A 39 -26.30 -6.97 19.00
C ILE A 39 -24.88 -6.95 18.42
N LEU A 40 -24.04 -7.88 18.86
CA LEU A 40 -22.84 -8.28 18.15
C LEU A 40 -23.31 -8.66 16.75
N ARG A 41 -23.22 -7.74 15.79
CA ARG A 41 -23.26 -8.14 14.39
C ARG A 41 -22.06 -9.06 14.21
N ALA A 42 -22.30 -10.26 13.69
CA ALA A 42 -21.21 -11.09 13.22
C ALA A 42 -20.38 -10.23 12.26
N GLU A 43 -19.07 -10.19 12.44
CA GLU A 43 -18.18 -9.47 11.54
C GLU A 43 -17.78 -10.40 10.39
N ILE A 44 -17.64 -9.87 9.17
CA ILE A 44 -17.26 -10.65 8.00
C ILE A 44 -15.92 -11.41 8.16
N LEU A 45 -15.01 -10.86 8.97
CA LEU A 45 -13.71 -11.43 9.33
C LEU A 45 -13.51 -11.29 10.84
N SER A 46 -13.05 -12.35 11.49
CA SER A 46 -12.75 -12.30 12.91
C SER A 46 -11.56 -11.37 13.21
N PRO A 47 -11.52 -10.72 14.40
CA PRO A 47 -10.45 -9.76 14.75
C PRO A 47 -9.03 -10.33 14.68
N ASP A 48 -8.85 -11.63 14.92
CA ASP A 48 -7.59 -12.36 14.79
C ASP A 48 -7.12 -12.51 13.33
N ARG A 49 -8.03 -12.45 12.34
CA ARG A 49 -7.76 -12.59 10.91
C ARG A 49 -7.65 -11.28 10.13
N ARG A 50 -7.94 -10.14 10.76
CA ARG A 50 -7.92 -8.81 10.12
C ARG A 50 -7.06 -7.81 10.87
N ILE A 51 -6.74 -6.73 10.18
CA ILE A 51 -6.20 -5.49 10.76
C ILE A 51 -6.97 -4.31 10.14
N ALA A 52 -6.72 -3.09 10.61
CA ALA A 52 -7.14 -1.90 9.89
C ALA A 52 -6.13 -1.63 8.75
N TRP A 53 -6.41 -2.14 7.55
CA TRP A 53 -5.58 -1.86 6.38
C TRP A 53 -5.65 -0.38 6.03
N SER A 54 -4.50 0.30 6.13
CA SER A 54 -4.34 1.73 5.86
C SER A 54 -2.98 1.93 5.19
N ALA A 55 -2.79 1.19 4.10
CA ALA A 55 -1.57 1.20 3.31
C ALA A 55 -1.49 2.43 2.40
N GLY A 56 -0.27 2.73 1.94
CA GLY A 56 0.05 3.85 1.09
C GLY A 56 0.58 5.05 1.87
N ILE A 57 0.71 6.17 1.15
CA ILE A 57 1.22 7.41 1.70
C ILE A 57 0.06 8.10 2.42
N PRO A 58 0.21 8.48 3.71
CA PRO A 58 -0.82 9.25 4.39
C PRO A 58 -1.12 10.56 3.65
N GLY A 59 -2.36 10.73 3.18
CA GLY A 59 -2.77 11.88 2.37
C GLY A 59 -2.53 11.73 0.86
N GLY A 60 -2.00 10.58 0.41
CA GLY A 60 -1.69 10.29 -0.99
C GLY A 60 -0.30 10.79 -1.42
N ILE A 61 0.04 10.53 -2.70
CA ILE A 61 1.31 10.97 -3.29
C ILE A 61 1.43 12.50 -3.22
N PRO A 62 2.51 13.05 -2.62
CA PRO A 62 2.69 14.50 -2.50
C PRO A 62 2.87 15.17 -3.87
N LEU A 63 2.14 16.26 -4.13
CA LEU A 63 2.41 17.09 -5.31
C LEU A 63 3.73 17.85 -5.13
N ARG A 64 4.64 17.72 -6.11
CA ARG A 64 5.90 18.49 -6.20
C ARG A 64 5.88 19.37 -7.44
N THR A 65 5.96 20.68 -7.28
CA THR A 65 5.87 21.65 -8.38
C THR A 65 7.22 22.32 -8.71
N THR A 66 8.12 22.43 -7.73
CA THR A 66 9.43 23.07 -7.93
C THR A 66 10.38 22.17 -8.73
N ILE A 67 10.77 22.63 -9.91
CA ILE A 67 11.72 21.95 -10.79
C ILE A 67 13.14 22.43 -10.45
N CYS A 68 14.03 21.52 -10.06
CA CYS A 68 15.43 21.81 -9.76
C CYS A 68 16.32 21.78 -11.01
N ALA A 69 15.94 20.99 -12.02
CA ALA A 69 16.67 20.81 -13.27
C ALA A 69 15.74 20.36 -14.39
N THR A 70 16.04 20.78 -15.63
CA THR A 70 15.36 20.36 -16.85
C THR A 70 16.38 19.83 -17.86
N ILE A 71 16.21 18.60 -18.34
CA ILE A 71 17.18 17.95 -19.23
C ILE A 71 16.56 17.69 -20.61
N ASN A 72 16.87 18.51 -21.61
CA ASN A 72 16.25 18.44 -22.93
C ASN A 72 16.86 17.35 -23.83
N ALA A 73 16.02 16.47 -24.41
CA ALA A 73 16.47 15.37 -25.28
C ALA A 73 17.21 15.84 -26.53
N ALA A 74 16.86 17.02 -27.06
CA ALA A 74 17.49 17.61 -28.25
C ALA A 74 19.01 17.83 -28.06
N THR A 75 19.44 18.17 -26.84
CA THR A 75 20.87 18.31 -26.49
C THR A 75 21.64 16.99 -26.60
N TYR A 76 20.94 15.85 -26.50
CA TYR A 76 21.50 14.49 -26.54
C TYR A 76 21.08 13.74 -27.81
N GLY A 77 20.81 14.49 -28.89
CA GLY A 77 20.49 13.93 -30.20
C GLY A 77 19.28 12.99 -30.18
N ASN A 78 18.33 13.23 -29.27
CA ASN A 78 17.09 12.46 -29.13
C ASN A 78 17.33 10.93 -29.08
N GLY A 79 18.28 10.49 -28.26
CA GLY A 79 18.52 9.06 -27.99
C GLY A 79 19.66 8.44 -28.79
N THR A 80 20.39 9.26 -29.55
CA THR A 80 21.64 8.89 -30.23
C THR A 80 22.86 9.11 -29.34
N THR A 81 22.92 10.25 -28.64
CA THR A 81 23.96 10.57 -27.65
C THR A 81 23.51 10.15 -26.25
N ASP A 82 24.47 9.74 -25.44
CA ASP A 82 24.23 9.32 -24.06
C ASP A 82 23.87 10.51 -23.16
N ALA A 83 22.76 10.40 -22.43
CA ALA A 83 22.28 11.44 -21.51
C ALA A 83 22.54 11.10 -20.03
N THR A 84 23.15 9.95 -19.73
CA THR A 84 23.24 9.40 -18.36
C THR A 84 23.93 10.36 -17.40
N SER A 85 25.13 10.83 -17.74
CA SER A 85 25.89 11.73 -16.86
C SER A 85 25.18 13.05 -16.60
N ALA A 86 24.45 13.59 -17.58
CA ALA A 86 23.72 14.83 -17.41
C ALA A 86 22.52 14.67 -16.46
N ILE A 87 21.75 13.58 -16.63
CA ILE A 87 20.62 13.28 -15.75
C ILE A 87 21.11 12.94 -14.35
N GLN A 88 22.21 12.17 -14.23
CA GLN A 88 22.81 11.85 -12.92
C GLN A 88 23.29 13.13 -12.20
N ASN A 89 24.00 14.03 -12.88
CA ASN A 89 24.42 15.30 -12.28
C ASN A 89 23.23 16.14 -11.82
N ALA A 90 22.12 16.13 -12.56
CA ALA A 90 20.89 16.80 -12.16
C ALA A 90 20.27 16.17 -10.90
N ILE A 91 20.25 14.83 -10.82
CA ILE A 91 19.84 14.08 -9.62
C ILE A 91 20.73 14.45 -8.43
N ASP A 92 22.04 14.48 -8.62
CA ASP A 92 23.03 14.77 -7.58
C ASP A 92 22.96 16.22 -7.08
N ALA A 93 22.58 17.17 -7.94
CA ALA A 93 22.39 18.57 -7.57
C ALA A 93 20.99 18.88 -7.01
N CYS A 94 19.98 18.05 -7.33
CA CYS A 94 18.59 18.34 -6.97
C CYS A 94 18.36 18.33 -5.44
N PRO A 95 17.81 19.42 -4.86
CA PRO A 95 17.43 19.44 -3.46
C PRO A 95 16.24 18.51 -3.17
N ALA A 96 16.24 17.88 -2.00
CA ALA A 96 15.07 17.15 -1.52
C ALA A 96 13.83 18.07 -1.51
N GLY A 97 12.66 17.53 -1.84
CA GLY A 97 11.48 18.35 -2.06
C GLY A 97 11.20 18.67 -3.54
N GLN A 98 12.17 18.52 -4.45
CA GLN A 98 12.07 19.05 -5.81
C GLN A 98 12.07 17.97 -6.90
N VAL A 99 11.92 18.41 -8.14
CA VAL A 99 11.72 17.57 -9.34
C VAL A 99 12.88 17.74 -10.32
N VAL A 100 13.52 16.64 -10.70
CA VAL A 100 14.31 16.56 -11.93
C VAL A 100 13.33 16.29 -13.08
N TYR A 101 13.12 17.30 -13.92
CA TYR A 101 12.18 17.22 -15.02
C TYR A 101 12.88 16.77 -16.31
N ILE A 102 12.32 15.77 -16.97
CA ILE A 102 12.81 15.16 -18.21
C ILE A 102 11.72 15.36 -19.28
N PRO A 103 11.76 16.45 -20.06
CA PRO A 103 10.79 16.74 -21.11
C PRO A 103 10.62 15.62 -22.15
N ALA A 104 9.65 15.81 -23.04
CA ALA A 104 9.39 14.88 -24.13
C ALA A 104 10.64 14.63 -24.99
N GLY A 105 10.82 13.37 -25.40
CA GLY A 105 11.94 12.92 -26.21
C GLY A 105 12.51 11.58 -25.75
N THR A 106 13.51 11.10 -26.48
CA THR A 106 14.21 9.84 -26.16
C THR A 106 15.57 10.13 -25.56
N TYR A 107 15.90 9.45 -24.47
CA TYR A 107 17.14 9.57 -23.72
C TYR A 107 17.83 8.21 -23.68
N LYS A 108 19.04 8.13 -24.24
CA LYS A 108 19.87 6.92 -24.15
C LYS A 108 20.57 6.91 -22.79
N LEU A 109 20.46 5.79 -22.07
CA LEU A 109 21.14 5.58 -20.79
C LEU A 109 22.11 4.40 -20.89
N SER A 110 23.36 4.56 -20.48
CA SER A 110 24.37 3.48 -20.43
C SER A 110 24.62 2.92 -19.04
N SER A 111 24.09 3.55 -17.98
CA SER A 111 24.18 3.05 -16.60
C SER A 111 22.96 3.43 -15.77
N GLU A 112 22.97 3.00 -14.50
CA GLU A 112 21.98 3.34 -13.47
C GLU A 112 21.92 4.87 -13.23
N LEU A 113 20.72 5.38 -13.01
CA LEU A 113 20.43 6.69 -12.42
C LEU A 113 20.19 6.50 -10.91
N ALA A 114 21.22 6.73 -10.10
CA ALA A 114 21.19 6.49 -8.67
C ALA A 114 20.78 7.77 -7.93
N ALA A 115 19.56 7.78 -7.38
CA ALA A 115 19.09 8.88 -6.53
C ALA A 115 19.57 8.76 -5.07
N GLY A 116 20.13 7.62 -4.69
CA GLY A 116 20.66 7.39 -3.35
C GLY A 116 19.57 7.52 -2.28
N ASN A 117 19.82 8.32 -1.25
CA ASN A 117 18.91 8.57 -0.13
C ASN A 117 18.00 9.80 -0.30
N LYS A 118 17.91 10.38 -1.50
CA LYS A 118 17.24 11.65 -1.71
C LYS A 118 15.71 11.55 -1.82
N GLY A 119 15.03 12.51 -1.20
CA GLY A 119 13.58 12.75 -1.33
C GLY A 119 13.20 13.60 -2.55
N ILE A 120 13.56 13.16 -3.76
CA ILE A 120 13.32 13.87 -5.02
C ILE A 120 12.36 13.10 -5.93
N VAL A 121 11.86 13.78 -6.97
CA VAL A 121 11.06 13.16 -8.03
C VAL A 121 11.83 13.19 -9.34
N ILE A 122 11.87 12.05 -10.04
CA ILE A 122 12.31 11.97 -11.43
C ILE A 122 11.04 11.90 -12.29
N ARG A 123 10.72 13.00 -12.99
CA ARG A 123 9.43 13.16 -13.69
C ARG A 123 9.61 13.40 -15.18
N GLY A 124 8.85 12.70 -16.01
CA GLY A 124 8.75 12.96 -17.45
C GLY A 124 7.55 13.85 -17.84
N ALA A 125 7.32 14.02 -19.14
CA ALA A 125 6.15 14.73 -19.67
C ALA A 125 4.92 13.82 -19.85
N GLY A 126 5.02 12.54 -19.53
CA GLY A 126 4.03 11.50 -19.76
C GLY A 126 4.69 10.23 -20.30
N SER A 127 4.13 9.07 -19.99
CA SER A 127 4.64 7.77 -20.45
C SER A 127 4.71 7.65 -21.97
N THR A 128 3.84 8.33 -22.71
CA THR A 128 3.86 8.36 -24.19
C THR A 128 4.82 9.40 -24.77
N GLN A 129 5.40 10.27 -23.94
CA GLN A 129 6.17 11.45 -24.38
C GLN A 129 7.65 11.38 -24.01
N THR A 130 7.99 10.93 -22.81
CA THR A 130 9.38 10.84 -22.31
C THR A 130 9.83 9.39 -22.28
N LYS A 131 10.86 9.03 -23.06
CA LYS A 131 11.37 7.65 -23.19
C LYS A 131 12.80 7.52 -22.70
N LEU A 132 13.01 6.81 -21.60
CA LEU A 132 14.32 6.39 -21.10
C LEU A 132 14.68 5.02 -21.72
N ARG A 133 15.63 5.01 -22.65
CA ARG A 133 16.13 3.79 -23.31
C ARG A 133 17.47 3.38 -22.70
N ASN A 134 17.42 2.43 -21.77
CA ASN A 134 18.60 1.90 -21.11
C ASN A 134 19.24 0.77 -21.93
N ILE A 135 20.50 0.98 -22.31
CA ILE A 135 21.34 0.04 -23.07
C ILE A 135 22.35 -0.69 -22.18
N ALA A 136 22.29 -0.50 -20.86
CA ALA A 136 23.18 -1.17 -19.93
C ALA A 136 22.89 -2.68 -19.91
N THR A 137 23.94 -3.48 -19.77
CA THR A 137 23.82 -4.94 -19.66
C THR A 137 23.50 -5.38 -18.23
N GLY A 138 23.74 -4.55 -17.22
CA GLY A 138 23.46 -4.89 -15.83
C GLY A 138 23.17 -3.68 -14.96
N GLY A 139 22.84 -3.95 -13.69
CA GLY A 139 22.44 -2.93 -12.72
C GLY A 139 21.01 -2.42 -12.90
N ASN A 140 20.56 -1.59 -11.97
CA ASN A 140 19.20 -1.04 -12.05
C ASN A 140 19.12 0.08 -13.09
N VAL A 141 17.92 0.46 -13.56
CA VAL A 141 17.79 1.72 -14.34
C VAL A 141 17.71 2.91 -13.41
N ILE A 142 16.82 2.87 -12.41
CA ILE A 142 16.64 3.93 -11.40
C ILE A 142 16.68 3.29 -10.03
N SER A 143 17.31 3.95 -9.06
CA SER A 143 17.26 3.46 -7.67
C SER A 143 17.23 4.54 -6.60
N PHE A 144 16.53 4.20 -5.53
CA PHE A 144 16.53 4.89 -4.25
C PHE A 144 16.92 3.86 -3.18
N LYS A 145 17.99 4.12 -2.44
CA LYS A 145 18.61 3.15 -1.52
C LYS A 145 18.96 3.81 -0.19
N GLY A 146 18.38 3.30 0.89
CA GLY A 146 18.88 3.43 2.25
C GLY A 146 19.74 2.25 2.66
N THR A 147 20.47 2.38 3.76
CA THR A 147 21.32 1.32 4.32
C THR A 147 20.60 0.54 5.42
N THR A 148 21.11 -0.67 5.72
CA THR A 148 20.60 -1.47 6.85
C THR A 148 21.01 -0.82 8.15
N GLY A 149 20.05 -0.57 9.05
CA GLY A 149 20.40 -0.12 10.40
C GLY A 149 20.96 -1.27 11.24
N THR A 150 21.75 -0.92 12.26
CA THR A 150 22.49 -1.88 13.10
C THR A 150 22.04 -1.85 14.57
N THR A 151 21.27 -0.84 14.96
CA THR A 151 20.78 -0.68 16.33
C THR A 151 19.62 -1.63 16.61
N VAL A 152 19.82 -2.55 17.55
CA VAL A 152 18.84 -3.57 17.97
C VAL A 152 18.53 -3.41 19.46
N ALA A 153 17.29 -3.69 19.84
CA ALA A 153 16.89 -3.87 21.24
C ALA A 153 15.93 -5.06 21.37
N ASN A 154 15.98 -5.75 22.51
CA ASN A 154 15.03 -6.83 22.78
C ASN A 154 13.74 -6.24 23.33
N MET A 155 12.61 -6.72 22.84
CA MET A 155 11.32 -6.40 23.43
C MET A 155 11.17 -7.19 24.74
N THR A 156 10.64 -6.54 25.77
CA THR A 156 10.42 -7.13 27.10
C THR A 156 8.94 -7.23 27.46
N SER A 157 8.07 -6.44 26.82
CA SER A 157 6.61 -6.54 26.93
C SER A 157 5.88 -5.87 25.75
N GLY A 158 4.55 -5.98 25.72
CA GLY A 158 3.70 -5.34 24.68
C GLY A 158 3.52 -6.19 23.41
N TYR A 159 3.77 -7.50 23.48
CA TYR A 159 3.82 -8.41 22.33
C TYR A 159 2.50 -8.64 21.60
N VAL A 160 1.36 -8.31 22.21
CA VAL A 160 0.04 -8.74 21.76
C VAL A 160 -0.38 -8.00 20.48
N LYS A 161 -0.97 -8.72 19.52
CA LYS A 161 -1.63 -8.13 18.35
C LYS A 161 -2.55 -6.98 18.79
N GLY A 162 -2.50 -5.86 18.10
CA GLY A 162 -3.27 -4.67 18.46
C GLY A 162 -2.54 -3.72 19.41
N SER A 163 -1.43 -4.13 20.04
CA SER A 163 -0.65 -3.24 20.89
C SER A 163 -0.02 -2.11 20.09
N THR A 164 -0.20 -0.87 20.55
CA THR A 164 0.48 0.33 20.05
C THR A 164 1.61 0.78 20.98
N SER A 165 1.92 0.01 22.01
CA SER A 165 2.96 0.31 22.99
C SER A 165 3.81 -0.92 23.26
N ILE A 166 5.13 -0.79 23.10
CA ILE A 166 6.09 -1.86 23.37
C ILE A 166 7.13 -1.37 24.36
N THR A 167 7.60 -2.24 25.26
CA THR A 167 8.74 -1.95 26.13
C THR A 167 9.94 -2.74 25.63
N VAL A 168 11.11 -2.09 25.60
CA VAL A 168 12.38 -2.72 25.23
C VAL A 168 13.37 -2.70 26.40
N ASP A 169 14.41 -3.52 26.32
CA ASP A 169 15.48 -3.56 27.33
C ASP A 169 16.29 -2.25 27.39
N ASN A 170 16.57 -1.64 26.23
CA ASN A 170 17.27 -0.37 26.12
C ASN A 170 16.78 0.48 24.94
N ALA A 171 16.01 1.53 25.24
CA ALA A 171 15.50 2.45 24.23
C ALA A 171 16.43 3.64 23.93
N THR A 172 17.63 3.72 24.52
CA THR A 172 18.50 4.93 24.47
C THR A 172 18.72 5.44 23.05
N SER A 173 18.94 4.55 22.09
CA SER A 173 19.23 4.87 20.68
C SER A 173 18.00 4.93 19.76
N PHE A 174 16.80 4.86 20.34
CA PHE A 174 15.51 4.93 19.63
C PHE A 174 14.77 6.20 20.01
N ASN A 175 14.19 6.89 19.01
CA ASN A 175 13.48 8.16 19.21
C ASN A 175 12.19 8.22 18.39
N ALA A 176 11.28 9.10 18.80
CA ALA A 176 10.10 9.44 18.00
C ALA A 176 10.51 9.99 16.63
N GLY A 177 9.76 9.61 15.59
CA GLY A 177 10.06 9.93 14.20
C GLY A 177 10.75 8.81 13.44
N GLU A 178 11.43 7.90 14.14
CA GLU A 178 12.24 6.84 13.54
C GLU A 178 11.39 5.62 13.15
N TYR A 179 11.85 4.88 12.15
CA TYR A 179 11.22 3.63 11.71
C TYR A 179 12.02 2.44 12.22
N ILE A 180 11.30 1.40 12.63
CA ILE A 180 11.85 0.14 13.12
C ILE A 180 11.22 -1.02 12.38
N ILE A 181 11.94 -2.13 12.32
CA ILE A 181 11.40 -3.45 12.01
C ILE A 181 11.18 -4.16 13.34
N VAL A 182 9.96 -4.61 13.58
CA VAL A 182 9.61 -5.52 14.69
C VAL A 182 9.62 -6.94 14.13
N ASP A 183 10.38 -7.84 14.75
CA ASP A 183 10.47 -9.25 14.35
C ASP A 183 10.67 -10.18 15.56
N GLN A 184 10.68 -11.49 15.31
CA GLN A 184 11.10 -12.51 16.26
C GLN A 184 11.78 -13.67 15.52
N LEU A 185 12.41 -14.59 16.25
CA LEU A 185 12.81 -15.87 15.69
C LEU A 185 11.59 -16.63 15.14
N ASN A 186 11.79 -17.41 14.09
CA ASN A 186 10.71 -18.16 13.45
C ASN A 186 10.08 -19.15 14.44
N ASP A 187 8.76 -19.03 14.60
CA ASP A 187 7.95 -20.05 15.24
C ASP A 187 7.71 -21.19 14.25
N PRO A 188 8.28 -22.40 14.45
CA PRO A 188 8.13 -23.50 13.50
C PRO A 188 6.68 -24.01 13.35
N ALA A 189 5.76 -23.63 14.24
CA ALA A 189 4.34 -23.96 14.11
C ALA A 189 3.61 -23.11 13.05
N LEU A 190 4.19 -21.98 12.66
CA LEU A 190 3.61 -20.99 11.74
C LEU A 190 4.52 -20.65 10.56
N VAL A 191 5.82 -20.47 10.82
CA VAL A 191 6.81 -19.95 9.89
C VAL A 191 7.76 -21.07 9.47
N ASP A 192 7.57 -21.51 8.24
CA ASP A 192 8.48 -22.37 7.50
C ASP A 192 9.31 -21.54 6.51
N VAL A 193 10.64 -21.77 6.47
CA VAL A 193 11.61 -21.13 5.56
C VAL A 193 12.36 -22.15 4.68
N VAL A 194 11.94 -23.42 4.70
CA VAL A 194 12.67 -24.55 4.10
C VAL A 194 11.69 -25.56 3.48
N THR A 195 11.48 -25.46 2.17
CA THR A 195 11.10 -26.66 1.40
C THR A 195 12.02 -26.93 0.19
N GLY A 196 12.83 -25.93 -0.24
CA GLY A 196 13.91 -26.09 -1.23
C GLY A 196 15.32 -26.26 -0.62
N SER A 197 16.26 -26.79 -1.40
CA SER A 197 17.61 -27.24 -0.98
C SER A 197 18.56 -26.18 -0.39
N ALA A 198 18.20 -24.89 -0.38
CA ALA A 198 19.05 -23.81 0.13
C ALA A 198 18.45 -22.98 1.29
N GLY A 199 17.15 -23.15 1.61
CA GLY A 199 16.41 -22.31 2.56
C GLY A 199 16.29 -20.83 2.13
N CYS A 200 15.31 -20.08 2.67
CA CYS A 200 15.15 -18.67 2.32
C CYS A 200 16.00 -17.71 3.16
N LYS A 201 17.33 -17.82 3.03
CA LYS A 201 18.27 -16.97 3.78
C LYS A 201 18.13 -15.48 3.51
N TRP A 202 17.64 -15.10 2.33
CA TRP A 202 17.49 -13.72 1.89
C TRP A 202 16.11 -13.11 2.23
N CYS A 203 15.17 -13.92 2.73
CA CYS A 203 13.79 -13.51 3.00
C CYS A 203 13.67 -12.49 4.15
N SER A 204 14.60 -12.48 5.09
CA SER A 204 14.54 -11.62 6.28
C SER A 204 15.88 -11.53 7.01
N ARG A 205 15.89 -10.78 8.12
CA ARG A 205 17.07 -10.63 8.99
C ARG A 205 17.55 -11.98 9.55
N GLY A 206 18.87 -12.06 9.78
CA GLY A 206 19.52 -13.22 10.40
C GLY A 206 19.55 -14.44 9.48
N GLU A 207 19.80 -14.26 8.19
CA GLU A 207 19.71 -15.33 7.18
C GLU A 207 18.34 -16.04 7.18
N GLY A 208 17.25 -15.27 7.20
CA GLY A 208 15.89 -15.83 7.09
C GLY A 208 15.29 -16.38 8.38
N ILE A 209 16.01 -16.36 9.52
CA ILE A 209 15.50 -16.92 10.78
C ILE A 209 14.48 -16.02 11.51
N ARG A 210 14.15 -14.85 10.93
CA ARG A 210 13.24 -13.83 11.50
C ARG A 210 12.24 -13.31 10.47
N ALA A 211 11.50 -14.24 9.86
CA ALA A 211 10.72 -13.98 8.65
C ALA A 211 9.37 -13.30 8.92
N LEU A 212 8.82 -13.46 10.12
CA LEU A 212 7.66 -12.69 10.58
C LEU A 212 8.13 -11.30 11.03
N ASN A 213 7.86 -10.28 10.20
CA ASN A 213 8.30 -8.91 10.45
C ASN A 213 7.29 -7.84 10.04
N GLN A 214 7.37 -6.69 10.71
CA GLN A 214 6.56 -5.49 10.46
C GLN A 214 7.43 -4.25 10.53
N VAL A 215 7.36 -3.39 9.52
CA VAL A 215 7.95 -2.04 9.59
C VAL A 215 6.94 -1.08 10.20
N VAL A 216 7.36 -0.25 11.16
CA VAL A 216 6.48 0.70 11.85
C VAL A 216 7.26 1.93 12.36
N LYS A 217 6.59 3.09 12.43
CA LYS A 217 7.16 4.33 12.99
C LYS A 217 6.96 4.41 14.50
N ILE A 218 7.98 4.86 15.23
CA ILE A 218 7.90 5.29 16.63
C ILE A 218 7.30 6.71 16.66
N VAL A 219 6.21 6.91 17.40
CA VAL A 219 5.55 8.22 17.54
C VAL A 219 5.81 8.91 18.88
N ALA A 220 6.16 8.15 19.91
CA ALA A 220 6.54 8.68 21.22
C ALA A 220 7.47 7.71 21.96
N LYS A 221 8.19 8.23 22.95
CA LYS A 221 9.08 7.46 23.85
C LYS A 221 8.96 7.98 25.27
N SER A 222 8.85 7.05 26.23
CA SER A 222 8.91 7.32 27.67
C SER A 222 9.76 6.27 28.36
N GLY A 223 10.96 6.66 28.79
CA GLY A 223 11.99 5.71 29.25
C GLY A 223 12.26 4.64 28.20
N ASN A 224 12.02 3.38 28.56
CA ASN A 224 12.17 2.20 27.71
C ASN A 224 10.90 1.79 26.94
N THR A 225 9.82 2.57 27.05
CA THR A 225 8.55 2.31 26.36
C THR A 225 8.45 3.16 25.11
N LEU A 226 8.12 2.53 23.98
CA LEU A 226 7.94 3.14 22.67
C LEU A 226 6.48 3.03 22.24
N THR A 227 5.89 4.15 21.81
CA THR A 227 4.56 4.18 21.20
C THR A 227 4.69 4.10 19.68
N LEU A 228 3.86 3.28 19.05
CA LEU A 228 3.90 2.95 17.63
C LEU A 228 2.77 3.65 16.86
N SER A 229 3.07 4.06 15.62
CA SER A 229 2.10 4.62 14.67
C SER A 229 1.03 3.64 14.20
N ARG A 230 1.37 2.34 14.20
CA ARG A 230 0.49 1.23 13.86
C ARG A 230 0.51 0.21 15.00
N PRO A 231 -0.61 -0.48 15.25
CA PRO A 231 -0.60 -1.61 16.16
C PRO A 231 0.29 -2.74 15.61
N LEU A 232 0.77 -3.61 16.48
CA LEU A 232 1.36 -4.88 16.06
C LEU A 232 0.31 -5.70 15.30
N TYR A 233 0.62 -6.13 14.08
CA TYR A 233 -0.30 -6.89 13.22
C TYR A 233 -0.40 -8.37 13.61
N TYR A 234 0.51 -8.85 14.46
CA TYR A 234 0.51 -10.20 14.98
C TYR A 234 0.98 -10.22 16.44
N THR A 235 0.62 -11.27 17.17
CA THR A 235 1.10 -11.50 18.53
C THR A 235 2.48 -12.12 18.48
N PHE A 236 3.46 -11.46 19.07
CA PHE A 236 4.81 -11.98 19.25
C PHE A 236 4.88 -12.83 20.53
N SER A 237 5.88 -13.71 20.63
CA SER A 237 6.07 -14.56 21.80
C SER A 237 7.48 -14.44 22.35
N SER A 238 7.59 -14.27 23.67
CA SER A 238 8.87 -14.20 24.39
C SER A 238 9.73 -15.45 24.20
N ALA A 239 9.12 -16.60 23.87
CA ALA A 239 9.84 -17.83 23.54
C ALA A 239 10.71 -17.72 22.28
N TYR A 240 10.43 -16.75 21.40
CA TYR A 240 11.14 -16.55 20.14
C TYR A 240 11.95 -15.24 20.10
N SER A 241 12.29 -14.68 21.26
CA SER A 241 13.14 -13.48 21.39
C SER A 241 12.73 -12.33 20.44
N PRO A 242 11.55 -11.72 20.64
CA PRO A 242 11.10 -10.59 19.83
C PRO A 242 12.05 -9.40 19.97
N GLN A 243 12.36 -8.75 18.85
CA GLN A 243 13.33 -7.67 18.75
C GLN A 243 12.78 -6.53 17.91
N ILE A 244 13.37 -5.36 18.13
CA ILE A 244 13.27 -4.25 17.19
C ILE A 244 14.65 -3.95 16.62
N ILE A 245 14.69 -3.58 15.34
CA ILE A 245 15.88 -3.04 14.69
C ILE A 245 15.54 -1.73 13.99
N LYS A 246 16.37 -0.71 14.18
CA LYS A 246 16.19 0.60 13.58
C LYS A 246 16.45 0.54 12.07
N LEU A 247 15.61 1.18 11.26
CA LEU A 247 15.98 1.52 9.88
C LEU A 247 16.97 2.69 9.91
N SER A 248 17.95 2.66 9.02
CA SER A 248 18.99 3.69 9.00
C SER A 248 18.41 5.09 8.71
N ALA A 249 19.05 6.11 9.25
CA ALA A 249 18.64 7.51 9.08
C ALA A 249 18.74 8.00 7.62
N ASP A 250 19.45 7.27 6.77
CA ASP A 250 19.56 7.52 5.33
C ASP A 250 18.47 6.84 4.50
N SER A 251 17.39 6.35 5.11
CA SER A 251 16.24 5.84 4.37
C SER A 251 15.66 6.94 3.47
N PRO A 252 15.54 6.75 2.14
CA PRO A 252 14.91 7.73 1.27
C PRO A 252 13.46 7.95 1.70
N VAL A 253 13.05 9.21 1.88
CA VAL A 253 11.69 9.57 2.28
C VAL A 253 11.07 10.50 1.25
N ASN A 254 9.83 10.21 0.86
CA ASN A 254 9.06 11.01 -0.10
C ASN A 254 9.78 11.21 -1.44
N ALA A 255 10.09 10.11 -2.11
CA ALA A 255 10.81 10.06 -3.37
C ALA A 255 10.04 9.24 -4.43
N GLY A 256 10.13 9.60 -5.71
CA GLY A 256 9.36 8.86 -6.71
C GLY A 256 9.77 9.03 -8.16
N VAL A 257 9.13 8.22 -9.00
CA VAL A 257 9.28 8.21 -10.46
C VAL A 257 7.91 8.42 -11.09
N GLU A 258 7.79 9.38 -11.99
CA GLU A 258 6.51 9.81 -12.54
C GLU A 258 6.55 10.05 -14.06
N ASP A 259 5.43 9.78 -14.72
CA ASP A 259 5.11 10.34 -16.05
C ASP A 259 6.16 10.04 -17.13
N LEU A 260 6.67 8.81 -17.22
CA LEU A 260 7.71 8.45 -18.19
C LEU A 260 7.64 6.98 -18.62
N TYR A 261 8.29 6.68 -19.73
CA TYR A 261 8.52 5.33 -20.22
C TYR A 261 9.95 4.89 -19.96
N ILE A 262 10.14 3.62 -19.57
CA ILE A 262 11.45 2.99 -19.40
C ILE A 262 11.53 1.70 -20.21
N GLU A 263 12.58 1.54 -21.00
CA GLU A 263 12.90 0.29 -21.71
C GLU A 263 14.32 -0.18 -21.44
N ARG A 264 14.48 -1.48 -21.24
CA ARG A 264 15.80 -2.14 -21.16
C ARG A 264 16.06 -2.93 -22.45
N THR A 265 17.07 -2.53 -23.22
CA THR A 265 17.34 -3.14 -24.53
C THR A 265 18.39 -4.26 -24.51
N ALA A 266 19.24 -4.30 -23.48
CA ALA A 266 20.39 -5.22 -23.42
C ALA A 266 20.58 -5.93 -22.06
N ALA A 267 19.68 -5.72 -21.11
CA ALA A 267 19.88 -6.18 -19.74
C ALA A 267 19.95 -7.71 -19.60
N THR A 268 20.89 -8.14 -18.74
CA THR A 268 21.12 -9.52 -18.27
C THR A 268 21.12 -9.62 -16.74
N SER A 269 20.89 -8.51 -16.04
CA SER A 269 20.69 -8.44 -14.58
C SER A 269 20.00 -7.14 -14.19
N GLY A 270 19.57 -7.05 -12.93
CA GLY A 270 19.11 -5.82 -12.29
C GLY A 270 17.63 -5.48 -12.51
N ASP A 271 17.14 -4.58 -11.66
CA ASP A 271 15.75 -4.13 -11.66
C ASP A 271 15.54 -2.96 -12.63
N THR A 272 14.31 -2.72 -13.05
CA THR A 272 14.03 -1.46 -13.74
C THR A 272 14.05 -0.31 -12.74
N ILE A 273 13.28 -0.43 -11.65
CA ILE A 273 13.30 0.51 -10.53
C ILE A 273 13.48 -0.25 -9.22
N LEU A 274 14.47 0.16 -8.42
CA LEU A 274 14.72 -0.38 -7.08
C LEU A 274 14.42 0.66 -6.01
N PHE A 275 13.50 0.34 -5.11
CA PHE A 275 13.31 1.02 -3.84
C PHE A 275 13.81 0.13 -2.71
N SER A 276 14.90 0.52 -2.08
CA SER A 276 15.49 -0.20 -0.95
C SER A 276 15.45 0.64 0.31
N ARG A 277 14.73 0.15 1.32
CA ARG A 277 14.54 0.75 2.66
C ARG A 277 13.98 2.16 2.56
N THR A 278 12.98 2.33 1.72
CA THR A 278 12.36 3.61 1.43
C THR A 278 11.09 3.78 2.24
N ILE A 279 10.76 5.03 2.54
CA ILE A 279 9.57 5.43 3.28
C ILE A 279 8.75 6.36 2.38
N TYR A 280 7.46 6.06 2.21
CA TYR A 280 6.54 6.87 1.42
C TYR A 280 7.07 7.21 0.02
N SER A 281 7.64 6.21 -0.66
CA SER A 281 8.10 6.36 -2.04
C SER A 281 7.03 5.95 -3.03
N TRP A 282 7.18 6.33 -4.31
CA TRP A 282 6.15 6.01 -5.29
C TRP A 282 6.61 5.83 -6.72
N VAL A 283 5.76 5.17 -7.48
CA VAL A 283 5.78 5.12 -8.95
C VAL A 283 4.37 5.42 -9.43
N LYS A 284 4.23 6.41 -10.30
CA LYS A 284 2.93 6.86 -10.80
C LYS A 284 2.98 7.12 -12.30
N ASN A 285 1.98 6.62 -13.02
CA ASN A 285 1.78 6.93 -14.44
C ASN A 285 3.02 6.67 -15.31
N ILE A 286 3.68 5.52 -15.09
CA ILE A 286 4.80 5.10 -15.94
C ILE A 286 4.42 3.95 -16.85
N GLU A 287 5.15 3.81 -17.94
CA GLU A 287 5.22 2.58 -18.71
C GLU A 287 6.61 1.98 -18.56
N SER A 288 6.69 0.68 -18.27
CA SER A 288 7.96 -0.02 -18.14
C SER A 288 7.92 -1.27 -19.01
N TYR A 289 8.89 -1.35 -19.91
CA TYR A 289 8.98 -2.37 -20.93
C TYR A 289 10.25 -3.21 -20.79
N ASN A 290 10.09 -4.53 -20.90
CA ASN A 290 11.17 -5.50 -21.11
C ASN A 290 12.12 -5.60 -19.90
N ALA A 291 11.58 -5.79 -18.70
CA ALA A 291 12.39 -5.96 -17.50
C ALA A 291 13.21 -7.25 -17.52
N TYR A 292 14.41 -7.26 -16.91
CA TYR A 292 15.19 -8.49 -16.72
C TYR A 292 14.82 -9.18 -15.41
N SER A 293 15.17 -8.61 -14.25
CA SER A 293 14.80 -9.18 -12.96
C SER A 293 13.36 -8.81 -12.61
N HIS A 294 13.11 -7.53 -12.33
CA HIS A 294 11.78 -7.02 -11.97
C HIS A 294 11.54 -5.66 -12.62
N HIS A 295 10.28 -5.30 -12.88
CA HIS A 295 9.96 -3.91 -13.18
C HIS A 295 10.17 -3.05 -11.94
N ILE A 296 9.56 -3.43 -10.82
CA ILE A 296 9.72 -2.77 -9.52
C ILE A 296 10.19 -3.79 -8.48
N GLN A 297 11.24 -3.45 -7.73
CA GLN A 297 11.60 -4.16 -6.52
C GLN A 297 11.49 -3.23 -5.30
N LEU A 298 10.71 -3.68 -4.31
CA LEU A 298 10.54 -3.06 -3.01
C LEU A 298 11.28 -3.90 -1.96
N VAL A 299 12.36 -3.37 -1.39
CA VAL A 299 13.13 -4.05 -0.33
C VAL A 299 12.91 -3.33 0.98
N THR A 300 12.22 -3.93 1.95
CA THR A 300 11.95 -3.29 3.26
C THR A 300 11.33 -1.88 3.11
N ALA A 301 10.44 -1.71 2.14
CA ALA A 301 9.76 -0.43 1.92
C ALA A 301 8.56 -0.26 2.87
N TYR A 302 8.28 0.98 3.27
CA TYR A 302 7.14 1.32 4.14
C TYR A 302 6.24 2.36 3.48
N GLY A 303 4.92 2.14 3.51
CA GLY A 303 3.94 3.16 3.11
C GLY A 303 4.05 3.61 1.65
N SER A 304 4.68 2.83 0.78
CA SER A 304 4.96 3.26 -0.60
C SER A 304 3.78 2.98 -1.53
N GLU A 305 3.62 3.77 -2.60
CA GLU A 305 2.52 3.67 -3.57
C GLU A 305 3.01 3.35 -4.98
N ILE A 306 2.55 2.26 -5.58
CA ILE A 306 2.79 1.95 -7.00
C ILE A 306 1.44 1.95 -7.71
N ARG A 307 1.21 2.92 -8.59
CA ARG A 307 -0.11 3.14 -9.14
C ARG A 307 -0.15 3.66 -10.56
N ASP A 308 -1.30 3.46 -11.19
CA ASP A 308 -1.66 4.04 -12.48
C ASP A 308 -0.65 3.71 -13.60
N SER A 309 0.07 2.59 -13.49
CA SER A 309 1.22 2.26 -14.34
C SER A 309 1.01 1.00 -15.18
N TYR A 310 1.78 0.90 -16.27
CA TYR A 310 1.79 -0.25 -17.16
C TYR A 310 3.16 -0.95 -17.16
N PHE A 311 3.20 -2.17 -16.62
CA PHE A 311 4.40 -2.99 -16.53
C PHE A 311 4.27 -4.17 -17.50
N HIS A 312 5.08 -4.22 -18.54
CA HIS A 312 4.92 -5.28 -19.54
C HIS A 312 6.19 -5.81 -20.18
N HIS A 313 6.11 -7.09 -20.53
CA HIS A 313 7.16 -7.90 -21.13
C HIS A 313 8.38 -8.08 -20.24
N ALA A 314 8.87 -9.31 -20.21
CA ALA A 314 10.14 -9.65 -19.61
C ALA A 314 11.16 -10.07 -20.67
N ARG A 315 12.45 -9.81 -20.39
CA ARG A 315 13.58 -10.34 -21.16
C ARG A 315 13.83 -11.82 -20.89
N THR A 316 13.47 -12.28 -19.70
CA THR A 316 13.62 -13.67 -19.27
C THR A 316 12.36 -14.11 -18.53
N TYR A 317 11.97 -15.37 -18.73
CA TYR A 317 10.90 -16.05 -17.99
C TYR A 317 11.49 -17.14 -17.08
N ASN A 318 12.78 -17.07 -16.82
CA ASN A 318 13.51 -17.96 -15.94
C ASN A 318 14.26 -17.15 -14.87
N LEU A 319 13.98 -17.43 -13.59
CA LEU A 319 14.58 -16.75 -12.43
C LEU A 319 14.56 -15.20 -12.52
N GLY A 320 13.47 -14.63 -13.05
CA GLY A 320 13.28 -13.21 -13.29
C GLY A 320 11.97 -12.93 -14.04
N GLY A 321 11.85 -11.73 -14.60
CA GLY A 321 10.69 -11.30 -15.37
C GLY A 321 9.45 -11.02 -14.55
N TYR A 322 9.60 -10.48 -13.34
CA TYR A 322 8.45 -10.12 -12.50
C TYR A 322 8.00 -8.68 -12.70
N GLY A 323 6.73 -8.42 -12.45
CA GLY A 323 6.19 -7.06 -12.39
C GLY A 323 6.69 -6.35 -11.15
N ILE A 324 6.02 -6.58 -10.02
CA ILE A 324 6.31 -5.94 -8.75
C ILE A 324 6.69 -7.00 -7.73
N ARG A 325 7.88 -6.86 -7.12
CA ARG A 325 8.37 -7.80 -6.10
C ARG A 325 8.61 -7.10 -4.77
N PHE A 326 8.04 -7.65 -3.71
CA PHE A 326 8.39 -7.35 -2.32
C PHE A 326 9.51 -8.27 -1.86
N CYS A 327 10.51 -7.75 -1.15
CA CYS A 327 11.65 -8.55 -0.68
C CYS A 327 12.12 -8.09 0.69
N THR A 328 12.52 -9.04 1.55
CA THR A 328 13.16 -8.75 2.85
C THR A 328 12.28 -7.86 3.74
N GLY A 329 10.98 -8.16 3.78
CA GLY A 329 10.00 -7.38 4.51
C GLY A 329 9.53 -6.14 3.77
N GLY A 330 8.57 -5.44 4.38
CA GLY A 330 7.94 -4.24 3.85
C GLY A 330 6.49 -4.17 4.31
N SER A 331 6.07 -3.02 4.83
CA SER A 331 4.76 -2.90 5.45
C SER A 331 3.98 -1.70 4.95
N ASP A 332 2.66 -1.83 4.96
CA ASP A 332 1.72 -0.77 4.59
C ASP A 332 1.95 -0.21 3.17
N ASN A 333 2.52 -0.97 2.22
CA ASN A 333 2.65 -0.50 0.84
C ASN A 333 1.33 -0.74 0.07
N LEU A 334 0.97 0.21 -0.80
CA LEU A 334 -0.24 0.18 -1.62
C LEU A 334 0.12 0.04 -3.09
N ILE A 335 -0.36 -1.02 -3.73
CA ILE A 335 -0.17 -1.31 -5.14
C ILE A 335 -1.54 -1.28 -5.80
N GLU A 336 -1.87 -0.21 -6.52
CA GLU A 336 -3.23 -0.06 -7.04
C GLU A 336 -3.36 0.43 -8.48
N ASN A 337 -4.41 -0.03 -9.14
CA ASN A 337 -4.77 0.45 -10.46
C ASN A 337 -3.61 0.34 -11.47
N ASN A 338 -2.88 -0.79 -11.47
CA ASN A 338 -1.83 -1.06 -12.45
C ASN A 338 -2.28 -2.10 -13.47
N ILE A 339 -1.63 -2.08 -14.64
CA ILE A 339 -1.72 -3.12 -15.66
C ILE A 339 -0.38 -3.87 -15.66
N LEU A 340 -0.43 -5.19 -15.53
CA LEU A 340 0.74 -6.05 -15.59
C LEU A 340 0.53 -7.10 -16.69
N TYR A 341 1.42 -7.18 -17.68
CA TYR A 341 1.16 -7.97 -18.88
C TYR A 341 2.40 -8.66 -19.44
N TYR A 342 2.29 -9.92 -19.85
CA TYR A 342 3.36 -10.63 -20.56
C TYR A 342 4.60 -10.84 -19.68
N LEU A 343 4.41 -11.41 -18.48
CA LEU A 343 5.45 -11.54 -17.45
C LEU A 343 5.62 -13.00 -17.01
N ARG A 344 6.56 -13.28 -16.10
CA ARG A 344 6.62 -14.59 -15.43
C ARG A 344 5.62 -14.65 -14.28
N HIS A 345 5.69 -13.66 -13.40
CA HIS A 345 4.79 -13.42 -12.28
C HIS A 345 4.51 -11.92 -12.19
N HIS A 346 3.27 -11.53 -11.95
CA HIS A 346 2.89 -10.13 -12.00
C HIS A 346 3.19 -9.43 -10.67
N ILE A 347 2.76 -10.02 -9.54
CA ILE A 347 3.02 -9.47 -8.20
C ILE A 347 3.52 -10.58 -7.28
N VAL A 348 4.70 -10.40 -6.68
CA VAL A 348 5.40 -11.44 -5.92
C VAL A 348 5.77 -10.94 -4.53
N PHE A 349 5.30 -11.63 -3.51
CA PHE A 349 5.86 -11.51 -2.15
C PHE A 349 7.04 -12.45 -2.01
N GLY A 350 8.23 -11.91 -2.28
CA GLY A 350 9.49 -12.64 -2.24
C GLY A 350 9.96 -12.97 -0.82
N GLY A 351 9.66 -12.15 0.19
CA GLY A 351 10.05 -12.47 1.57
C GLY A 351 9.53 -11.44 2.57
N GLY A 352 8.96 -11.94 3.67
CA GLY A 352 8.36 -11.16 4.76
C GLY A 352 7.21 -10.24 4.30
N GLY A 353 6.91 -9.26 5.15
CA GLY A 353 6.03 -8.14 4.83
C GLY A 353 4.61 -8.31 5.34
N SER A 354 4.01 -7.18 5.75
CA SER A 354 2.71 -7.18 6.41
C SER A 354 1.91 -5.90 6.24
N GLY A 355 0.59 -6.02 6.22
CA GLY A 355 -0.31 -4.88 6.05
C GLY A 355 -0.28 -4.22 4.66
N ASN A 356 0.39 -4.84 3.68
CA ASN A 356 0.38 -4.35 2.31
C ASN A 356 -1.01 -4.56 1.67
N VAL A 357 -1.39 -3.65 0.77
CA VAL A 357 -2.65 -3.70 0.02
C VAL A 357 -2.33 -3.75 -1.47
N ILE A 358 -2.82 -4.79 -2.14
CA ILE A 358 -2.73 -5.00 -3.58
C ILE A 358 -4.15 -4.91 -4.10
N ALA A 359 -4.52 -3.78 -4.71
CA ALA A 359 -5.92 -3.53 -5.03
C ALA A 359 -6.17 -3.05 -6.46
N TYR A 360 -7.26 -3.49 -7.08
CA TYR A 360 -7.72 -2.92 -8.36
C TYR A 360 -6.70 -3.02 -9.51
N ASN A 361 -5.79 -3.99 -9.46
CA ASN A 361 -4.84 -4.26 -10.54
C ASN A 361 -5.43 -5.24 -11.56
N TYR A 362 -4.96 -5.13 -12.80
CA TYR A 362 -5.25 -6.09 -13.86
C TYR A 362 -3.97 -6.80 -14.29
N SER A 363 -4.01 -8.12 -14.36
CA SER A 363 -2.92 -8.94 -14.87
C SER A 363 -3.36 -10.01 -15.86
N SER A 364 -2.52 -10.25 -16.86
CA SER A 364 -2.74 -11.31 -17.86
C SER A 364 -1.44 -11.74 -18.55
N ARG A 365 -1.48 -12.92 -19.18
CA ARG A 365 -0.38 -13.55 -19.92
C ARG A 365 0.88 -13.74 -19.08
N ALA A 366 0.85 -14.76 -18.22
CA ALA A 366 2.03 -15.21 -17.48
C ALA A 366 2.69 -16.43 -18.14
N PHE A 367 4.03 -16.50 -18.11
CA PHE A 367 4.81 -17.58 -18.73
C PHE A 367 5.86 -18.18 -17.79
N SER A 368 6.14 -19.47 -17.97
CA SER A 368 7.19 -20.20 -17.24
C SER A 368 8.54 -20.06 -17.90
N GLN A 369 9.55 -20.72 -17.34
CA GLN A 369 10.87 -20.88 -17.96
C GLN A 369 10.83 -21.57 -19.32
N ASP A 370 9.71 -22.23 -19.66
CA ASP A 370 9.53 -22.96 -20.93
C ASP A 370 8.98 -22.05 -22.04
N TYR A 371 8.87 -20.74 -21.81
CA TYR A 371 8.52 -19.76 -22.83
C TYR A 371 9.34 -19.97 -24.13
N PRO A 372 8.72 -19.97 -25.32
CA PRO A 372 7.32 -19.63 -25.59
C PRO A 372 6.31 -20.80 -25.44
N ASN A 373 6.76 -21.99 -25.04
CA ASN A 373 5.96 -23.23 -25.00
C ASN A 373 5.26 -23.49 -23.65
N THR A 374 5.13 -22.49 -22.77
CA THR A 374 4.39 -22.64 -21.51
C THR A 374 2.97 -23.14 -21.78
N ASN A 375 2.59 -24.25 -21.13
CA ASN A 375 1.27 -24.88 -21.28
C ASN A 375 0.50 -25.01 -19.95
N TRP A 376 0.99 -24.37 -18.89
CA TRP A 376 0.34 -24.35 -17.57
C TRP A 376 0.09 -22.93 -17.08
N LEU A 377 -0.95 -22.78 -16.26
CA LEU A 377 -1.32 -21.50 -15.67
C LEU A 377 -0.38 -21.14 -14.52
N MET A 378 0.52 -20.21 -14.81
CA MET A 378 1.49 -19.67 -13.87
C MET A 378 0.83 -18.97 -12.68
N GLY A 379 1.55 -18.93 -11.56
CA GLY A 379 1.19 -18.02 -10.45
C GLY A 379 1.25 -16.57 -10.92
N ASP A 380 0.17 -15.83 -10.73
CA ASP A 380 0.05 -14.45 -11.20
C ASP A 380 0.37 -13.49 -10.04
N VAL A 381 -0.50 -13.46 -9.03
CA VAL A 381 -0.20 -12.85 -7.74
C VAL A 381 0.12 -13.94 -6.74
N LEU A 382 1.33 -13.92 -6.18
CA LEU A 382 1.79 -15.01 -5.31
C LEU A 382 2.63 -14.62 -4.10
N THR A 383 2.59 -15.48 -3.08
CA THR A 383 3.63 -15.55 -2.04
C THR A 383 4.64 -16.63 -2.39
N HIS A 384 5.93 -16.26 -2.31
CA HIS A 384 7.02 -17.12 -2.74
C HIS A 384 8.00 -17.44 -1.61
N GLY A 385 8.39 -16.44 -0.81
CA GLY A 385 9.28 -16.64 0.33
C GLY A 385 8.67 -16.17 1.64
N ALA A 386 9.18 -16.72 2.74
CA ALA A 386 8.63 -16.55 4.07
C ALA A 386 8.80 -15.12 4.63
N HIS A 387 7.90 -14.57 5.45
CA HIS A 387 6.54 -15.01 5.76
C HIS A 387 5.58 -13.84 5.61
N PRO A 388 4.99 -13.62 4.41
CA PRO A 388 4.00 -12.57 4.18
C PRO A 388 2.74 -12.85 4.99
N PHE A 389 2.30 -11.86 5.77
CA PHE A 389 1.10 -12.01 6.61
C PHE A 389 0.28 -10.74 6.74
N MET A 390 -1.03 -10.88 7.01
CA MET A 390 -1.96 -9.75 7.16
C MET A 390 -1.95 -8.79 5.95
N ASN A 391 -1.64 -9.28 4.76
CA ASN A 391 -1.77 -8.49 3.53
C ASN A 391 -3.19 -8.61 2.97
N LEU A 392 -3.65 -7.58 2.27
CA LEU A 392 -4.95 -7.54 1.61
C LEU A 392 -4.76 -7.53 0.09
N LEU A 393 -5.48 -8.42 -0.59
CA LEU A 393 -5.60 -8.45 -2.04
C LEU A 393 -7.06 -8.21 -2.38
N GLU A 394 -7.38 -7.02 -2.91
CA GLU A 394 -8.76 -6.57 -3.07
C GLU A 394 -9.12 -6.14 -4.50
N GLY A 395 -10.24 -6.62 -5.04
CA GLY A 395 -10.79 -6.00 -6.26
C GLY A 395 -9.94 -6.18 -7.53
N ASN A 396 -8.96 -7.09 -7.52
CA ASN A 396 -8.09 -7.33 -8.66
C ASN A 396 -8.76 -8.25 -9.69
N VAL A 397 -8.39 -8.10 -10.96
CA VAL A 397 -8.70 -9.06 -12.03
C VAL A 397 -7.41 -9.77 -12.39
N VAL A 398 -7.30 -11.04 -12.03
CA VAL A 398 -6.06 -11.83 -12.12
C VAL A 398 -6.34 -13.22 -12.68
N ALA A 399 -5.32 -13.87 -13.23
CA ALA A 399 -5.44 -15.23 -13.73
C ALA A 399 -5.47 -16.27 -12.61
N LYS A 400 -4.68 -16.08 -11.54
CA LYS A 400 -4.49 -17.06 -10.46
C LYS A 400 -3.98 -16.44 -9.16
N LEU A 401 -4.57 -16.81 -8.03
CA LEU A 401 -4.04 -16.52 -6.70
C LEU A 401 -3.24 -17.72 -6.20
N LEU A 402 -1.95 -17.53 -5.95
CA LEU A 402 -1.05 -18.63 -5.56
C LEU A 402 -0.35 -18.31 -4.23
N GLN A 403 -0.21 -19.32 -3.38
CA GLN A 403 0.80 -19.31 -2.33
C GLN A 403 1.59 -20.60 -2.53
N ASP A 404 2.81 -20.48 -3.03
CA ASP A 404 3.70 -21.63 -3.10
C ASP A 404 4.40 -21.83 -1.75
N ASN A 405 5.27 -22.82 -1.68
CA ASN A 405 6.06 -23.10 -0.50
C ASN A 405 7.56 -23.18 -0.81
N VAL A 406 8.00 -22.75 -2.01
CA VAL A 406 9.35 -22.98 -2.53
C VAL A 406 10.41 -22.37 -1.62
N TRP A 407 10.21 -21.12 -1.19
CA TRP A 407 11.09 -20.43 -0.24
C TRP A 407 10.43 -20.18 1.10
N GLY A 408 9.16 -20.53 1.25
CA GLY A 408 8.55 -20.70 2.56
C GLY A 408 7.08 -20.36 2.62
N SER A 409 6.61 -20.32 3.85
CA SER A 409 5.20 -20.17 4.22
C SER A 409 4.68 -18.74 4.15
N ALA A 410 3.36 -18.59 4.09
CA ALA A 410 2.62 -17.36 4.33
C ALA A 410 1.41 -17.63 5.23
N SER A 411 0.83 -16.60 5.85
CA SER A 411 -0.39 -16.80 6.65
C SER A 411 -1.27 -15.55 6.76
N HIS A 412 -2.53 -15.72 7.15
CA HIS A 412 -3.43 -14.61 7.46
C HIS A 412 -3.57 -13.55 6.35
N ASN A 413 -3.28 -13.89 5.09
CA ASN A 413 -3.51 -12.99 3.97
C ASN A 413 -4.99 -13.06 3.58
N THR A 414 -5.56 -11.93 3.20
CA THR A 414 -6.97 -11.78 2.88
C THR A 414 -7.13 -11.48 1.39
N TYR A 415 -7.89 -12.32 0.71
CA TYR A 415 -8.26 -12.18 -0.70
C TYR A 415 -9.74 -11.80 -0.75
N PHE A 416 -10.03 -10.54 -1.05
CA PHE A 416 -11.36 -9.95 -0.97
C PHE A 416 -11.86 -9.43 -2.32
N ARG A 417 -13.08 -9.79 -2.75
CA ARG A 417 -13.71 -9.24 -3.97
C ARG A 417 -12.81 -9.28 -5.23
N ASN A 418 -11.95 -10.26 -5.39
CA ASN A 418 -11.17 -10.42 -6.62
C ASN A 418 -11.99 -11.18 -7.67
N HIS A 419 -11.73 -10.89 -8.94
CA HIS A 419 -12.13 -11.75 -10.05
C HIS A 419 -10.93 -12.57 -10.47
N VAL A 420 -10.99 -13.87 -10.24
CA VAL A 420 -9.90 -14.79 -10.60
C VAL A 420 -10.31 -15.55 -11.84
N GLU A 421 -9.78 -15.19 -12.99
CA GLU A 421 -10.24 -15.71 -14.28
C GLU A 421 -10.00 -17.21 -14.45
N ARG A 422 -8.93 -17.75 -13.84
CA ARG A 422 -8.49 -19.15 -13.97
C ARG A 422 -8.22 -19.55 -15.43
N GLN A 423 -7.66 -18.62 -16.19
CA GLN A 423 -7.26 -18.82 -17.58
C GLN A 423 -6.20 -17.81 -17.97
N SER A 424 -5.42 -18.14 -19.00
CA SER A 424 -4.49 -17.22 -19.64
C SER A 424 -4.28 -17.68 -21.08
N GLN A 425 -3.84 -16.76 -21.94
CA GLN A 425 -3.39 -17.09 -23.29
C GLN A 425 -1.89 -17.40 -23.27
N GLY A 426 -1.50 -18.54 -23.86
CA GLY A 426 -0.09 -18.89 -24.05
C GLY A 426 0.52 -18.16 -25.26
N GLU A 427 1.76 -18.51 -25.62
CA GLU A 427 2.45 -17.94 -26.78
C GLU A 427 2.49 -18.95 -27.93
N ALA A 428 3.29 -20.02 -27.80
CA ALA A 428 3.34 -21.11 -28.78
C ALA A 428 2.45 -22.31 -28.42
N ALA A 429 2.09 -22.47 -27.13
CA ALA A 429 1.26 -23.57 -26.64
C ALA A 429 0.00 -23.05 -25.94
N ALA A 430 -1.07 -23.84 -25.95
CA ALA A 430 -2.27 -23.54 -25.17
C ALA A 430 -2.04 -23.80 -23.67
N ILE A 431 -2.60 -22.94 -22.82
CA ILE A 431 -2.56 -23.11 -21.37
C ILE A 431 -3.68 -24.07 -20.96
N ILE A 432 -3.31 -25.31 -20.64
CA ILE A 432 -4.25 -26.41 -20.36
C ILE A 432 -4.02 -27.09 -19.01
N TYR A 433 -2.89 -26.83 -18.35
CA TYR A 433 -2.55 -27.42 -17.04
C TYR A 433 -2.58 -26.40 -15.90
N SER A 434 -2.71 -26.89 -14.66
CA SER A 434 -2.70 -26.10 -13.42
C SER A 434 -3.75 -24.98 -13.38
N LEU A 435 -4.88 -25.20 -14.05
CA LEU A 435 -6.04 -24.30 -14.10
C LEU A 435 -6.76 -24.29 -12.73
N ASN A 436 -6.14 -23.65 -11.76
CA ASN A 436 -6.60 -23.51 -10.38
C ASN A 436 -6.84 -22.02 -10.10
N ALA A 437 -8.00 -21.63 -9.58
CA ALA A 437 -8.26 -20.22 -9.26
C ALA A 437 -7.49 -19.80 -8.01
N VAL A 438 -7.69 -20.53 -6.91
CA VAL A 438 -6.98 -20.36 -5.64
C VAL A 438 -6.12 -21.59 -5.41
N ASN A 439 -4.82 -21.39 -5.32
CA ASN A 439 -3.87 -22.47 -5.15
C ASN A 439 -2.94 -22.19 -3.97
N PHE A 440 -3.17 -22.83 -2.83
CA PHE A 440 -2.32 -22.68 -1.65
C PHE A 440 -1.62 -24.01 -1.37
N TYR A 441 -0.30 -24.00 -1.46
CA TYR A 441 0.55 -25.15 -1.18
C TYR A 441 0.64 -25.38 0.33
N GLU A 442 1.18 -26.51 0.75
CA GLU A 442 1.42 -26.83 2.17
C GLU A 442 2.12 -25.70 2.93
N LYS A 443 1.96 -25.67 4.26
CA LYS A 443 2.53 -24.64 5.17
C LYS A 443 1.93 -23.23 5.05
N ASN A 444 0.96 -23.01 4.17
CA ASN A 444 0.25 -21.74 4.06
C ASN A 444 -1.07 -21.75 4.85
N TYR A 445 -1.13 -21.06 5.98
CA TYR A 445 -2.20 -21.26 6.99
C TYR A 445 -3.03 -20.01 7.29
N TYR A 446 -4.25 -20.21 7.79
CA TYR A 446 -5.10 -19.13 8.32
C TYR A 446 -5.43 -18.00 7.32
N ASN A 447 -5.29 -18.24 6.02
CA ASN A 447 -5.68 -17.27 5.00
C ASN A 447 -7.21 -17.13 4.92
N ASN A 448 -7.66 -16.04 4.29
CA ASN A 448 -9.07 -15.70 4.14
C ASN A 448 -9.39 -15.47 2.66
N VAL A 449 -10.42 -16.14 2.13
CA VAL A 449 -10.91 -15.94 0.76
C VAL A 449 -12.38 -15.56 0.87
N VAL A 450 -12.70 -14.28 0.64
CA VAL A 450 -14.01 -13.70 0.96
C VAL A 450 -14.55 -12.86 -0.18
N GLY A 451 -15.82 -13.00 -0.55
CA GLY A 451 -16.46 -12.10 -1.52
C GLY A 451 -15.97 -12.22 -2.97
N ASN A 452 -15.17 -13.21 -3.32
CA ASN A 452 -14.54 -13.30 -4.65
C ASN A 452 -15.50 -13.88 -5.70
N VAL A 453 -15.23 -13.55 -6.96
CA VAL A 453 -15.84 -14.20 -8.13
C VAL A 453 -14.77 -15.06 -8.79
N LEU A 454 -14.98 -16.37 -8.82
CA LEU A 454 -13.96 -17.35 -9.20
C LEU A 454 -14.32 -18.03 -10.52
N CYS A 455 -13.35 -18.02 -11.43
CA CYS A 455 -13.47 -18.37 -12.85
C CYS A 455 -14.31 -17.39 -13.68
N LYS A 456 -14.58 -17.77 -14.93
CA LYS A 456 -15.48 -17.08 -15.86
C LYS A 456 -16.71 -17.93 -16.17
N SER A 457 -17.73 -17.28 -16.72
CA SER A 457 -18.88 -17.95 -17.31
C SER A 457 -18.44 -19.03 -18.30
N GLY A 458 -19.04 -20.21 -18.22
CA GLY A 458 -18.69 -21.37 -19.06
C GLY A 458 -17.52 -22.21 -18.55
N CYS A 459 -16.87 -21.85 -17.43
CA CYS A 459 -15.84 -22.69 -16.83
C CYS A 459 -16.37 -24.05 -16.34
N SER A 460 -15.61 -25.12 -16.61
CA SER A 460 -15.88 -26.49 -16.12
C SER A 460 -14.80 -26.96 -15.12
N GLY A 461 -14.94 -28.17 -14.56
CA GLY A 461 -13.97 -28.77 -13.65
C GLY A 461 -14.56 -28.97 -12.25
N LEU A 462 -13.69 -28.98 -11.24
CA LEU A 462 -14.05 -29.35 -9.88
C LEU A 462 -14.08 -28.12 -8.96
N TYR A 463 -14.94 -28.12 -7.94
CA TYR A 463 -14.87 -27.09 -6.90
C TYR A 463 -13.56 -27.25 -6.10
N GLU A 464 -13.30 -28.46 -5.62
CA GLU A 464 -12.11 -28.84 -4.86
C GLU A 464 -11.88 -30.35 -5.03
N THR A 465 -10.63 -30.82 -4.89
CA THR A 465 -10.33 -32.25 -4.85
C THR A 465 -9.20 -32.50 -3.87
N TYR A 466 -9.35 -33.52 -3.03
CA TYR A 466 -8.37 -33.92 -2.05
C TYR A 466 -8.24 -35.46 -2.01
N PRO A 467 -7.03 -36.03 -2.10
CA PRO A 467 -5.77 -35.36 -2.44
C PRO A 467 -5.76 -34.89 -3.91
N VAL A 468 -4.95 -33.88 -4.23
CA VAL A 468 -4.73 -33.53 -5.63
C VAL A 468 -3.76 -34.54 -6.24
N ILE A 469 -4.27 -35.37 -7.15
CA ILE A 469 -3.51 -36.48 -7.76
C ILE A 469 -2.82 -36.12 -9.08
N ASN A 470 -3.17 -34.98 -9.69
CA ASN A 470 -2.54 -34.47 -10.91
C ASN A 470 -2.80 -32.96 -11.11
N ASN A 471 -2.08 -32.33 -12.05
CA ASN A 471 -2.27 -30.94 -12.47
C ASN A 471 -3.10 -30.78 -13.76
N ALA A 472 -3.66 -31.86 -14.29
CA ALA A 472 -4.54 -31.85 -15.48
C ALA A 472 -5.97 -31.43 -15.15
N ASP A 473 -6.45 -31.72 -13.93
CA ASP A 473 -7.78 -31.31 -13.50
C ASP A 473 -7.85 -29.80 -13.22
N SER A 474 -8.87 -29.16 -13.79
CA SER A 474 -9.19 -27.75 -13.52
C SER A 474 -10.03 -27.65 -12.25
N ARG A 475 -9.67 -26.75 -11.32
CA ARG A 475 -10.39 -26.61 -10.04
C ARG A 475 -10.53 -25.18 -9.54
N ILE A 476 -11.48 -24.92 -8.65
CA ILE A 476 -11.57 -23.62 -7.97
C ILE A 476 -10.50 -23.54 -6.88
N TYR A 477 -10.46 -24.53 -5.99
CA TYR A 477 -9.50 -24.61 -4.89
C TYR A 477 -8.54 -25.79 -5.05
N SER A 478 -7.24 -25.50 -4.93
CA SER A 478 -6.15 -26.49 -4.85
C SER A 478 -5.35 -26.23 -3.57
N LEU A 479 -5.54 -27.07 -2.56
CA LEU A 479 -5.08 -26.79 -1.18
C LEU A 479 -4.15 -27.89 -0.66
N GLY A 480 -3.07 -27.49 0.01
CA GLY A 480 -2.18 -28.39 0.75
C GLY A 480 -1.21 -29.21 -0.11
N LEU A 481 -1.13 -28.95 -1.42
CA LEU A 481 -0.17 -29.63 -2.28
C LEU A 481 1.27 -29.35 -1.86
N SER A 482 2.10 -30.39 -1.83
CA SER A 482 3.55 -30.22 -1.77
C SER A 482 4.10 -29.91 -3.16
N ALA A 483 5.09 -29.02 -3.23
CA ALA A 483 5.88 -28.83 -4.44
C ALA A 483 6.75 -30.06 -4.77
N ASN A 484 6.97 -30.96 -3.80
CA ASN A 484 7.64 -32.24 -4.01
C ASN A 484 6.61 -33.31 -4.41
N THR A 485 6.73 -33.84 -5.63
CA THR A 485 5.83 -34.87 -6.16
C THR A 485 5.79 -36.11 -5.26
N GLY A 486 4.60 -36.56 -4.86
CA GLY A 486 4.39 -37.82 -4.13
C GLY A 486 4.14 -37.71 -2.63
N SER A 487 4.25 -36.52 -2.02
CA SER A 487 3.93 -36.29 -0.61
C SER A 487 2.41 -36.18 -0.38
N PRO A 488 1.88 -36.68 0.76
CA PRO A 488 0.48 -36.46 1.13
C PRO A 488 0.21 -34.97 1.30
N SER A 489 -0.98 -34.52 0.88
CA SER A 489 -1.36 -33.12 1.00
C SER A 489 -1.52 -32.68 2.46
N ASP A 490 -1.09 -31.45 2.77
CA ASP A 490 -1.22 -30.83 4.09
C ASP A 490 -2.67 -30.36 4.33
N THR A 491 -3.44 -31.16 5.05
CA THR A 491 -4.85 -30.87 5.38
C THR A 491 -5.03 -29.59 6.21
N LYS A 492 -3.99 -29.12 6.91
CA LYS A 492 -4.06 -27.92 7.75
C LYS A 492 -4.29 -26.65 6.93
N VAL A 493 -3.87 -26.64 5.66
CA VAL A 493 -4.16 -25.53 4.73
C VAL A 493 -5.67 -25.37 4.57
N GLY A 494 -6.38 -26.45 4.26
CA GLY A 494 -7.83 -26.43 4.08
C GLY A 494 -8.61 -26.20 5.37
N SER A 495 -8.20 -26.82 6.48
CA SER A 495 -8.93 -26.70 7.76
C SER A 495 -8.77 -25.35 8.44
N THR A 496 -7.71 -24.60 8.13
CA THR A 496 -7.49 -23.24 8.68
C THR A 496 -7.93 -22.11 7.73
N LEU A 497 -8.23 -22.42 6.47
CA LEU A 497 -8.70 -21.48 5.47
C LEU A 497 -10.12 -21.01 5.80
N TYR A 498 -10.32 -19.69 5.91
CA TYR A 498 -11.65 -19.11 6.03
C TYR A 498 -12.21 -18.78 4.64
N ARG A 499 -13.41 -19.26 4.32
CA ARG A 499 -14.06 -19.09 3.01
C ARG A 499 -15.48 -18.59 3.20
N HIS A 500 -15.79 -17.39 2.69
CA HIS A 500 -17.10 -16.81 2.95
C HIS A 500 -17.58 -15.90 1.81
N GLY A 501 -18.76 -16.18 1.26
CA GLY A 501 -19.36 -15.39 0.19
C GLY A 501 -18.58 -15.43 -1.12
N ASN A 502 -18.03 -16.57 -1.53
CA ASN A 502 -17.37 -16.67 -2.84
C ASN A 502 -18.34 -17.25 -3.87
N PHE A 503 -18.53 -16.57 -4.99
CA PHE A 503 -19.20 -17.14 -6.15
C PHE A 503 -18.18 -17.88 -7.02
N ASP A 504 -18.54 -19.05 -7.51
CA ASP A 504 -17.74 -19.77 -8.50
C ASP A 504 -18.59 -20.27 -9.67
N TYR A 505 -18.06 -20.13 -10.89
CA TYR A 505 -18.79 -20.52 -12.10
C TYR A 505 -18.86 -22.03 -12.33
N VAL A 506 -18.09 -22.85 -11.60
CA VAL A 506 -18.14 -24.32 -11.72
C VAL A 506 -19.39 -24.87 -11.01
N SER A 507 -19.63 -24.43 -9.79
CA SER A 507 -20.84 -24.76 -9.02
C SER A 507 -22.01 -23.84 -9.35
N ASN A 508 -21.75 -22.74 -10.06
CA ASN A 508 -22.69 -21.69 -10.41
C ASN A 508 -23.50 -21.17 -9.20
N SER A 509 -22.83 -21.04 -8.06
CA SER A 509 -23.45 -20.66 -6.79
C SER A 509 -22.49 -19.89 -5.90
N THR A 510 -23.03 -19.06 -5.00
CA THR A 510 -22.26 -18.43 -3.92
C THR A 510 -22.17 -19.37 -2.72
N LYS A 511 -20.95 -19.65 -2.26
CA LYS A 511 -20.69 -20.45 -1.06
C LYS A 511 -20.42 -19.54 0.15
N TRP A 512 -21.18 -19.76 1.22
CA TRP A 512 -21.07 -19.05 2.48
C TRP A 512 -20.54 -19.97 3.58
N ASP A 513 -19.77 -19.41 4.52
CA ASP A 513 -19.38 -20.14 5.74
C ASP A 513 -20.62 -20.35 6.60
N THR A 514 -20.96 -21.59 6.93
CA THR A 514 -22.16 -21.91 7.73
C THR A 514 -22.09 -21.40 9.16
N ALA A 515 -20.89 -21.12 9.68
CA ALA A 515 -20.68 -20.59 11.02
C ALA A 515 -20.78 -19.06 11.09
N ASN A 516 -20.84 -18.36 9.95
CA ASN A 516 -21.02 -16.91 9.90
C ASN A 516 -22.33 -16.54 9.20
N SER A 517 -23.21 -15.86 9.92
CA SER A 517 -24.52 -15.41 9.40
C SER A 517 -24.49 -14.03 8.75
N ASP A 518 -23.38 -13.29 8.87
CA ASP A 518 -23.22 -11.98 8.24
C ASP A 518 -22.81 -12.11 6.77
N HIS A 519 -23.77 -11.93 5.87
CA HIS A 519 -23.52 -11.94 4.42
C HIS A 519 -23.30 -10.53 3.83
N ALA A 520 -23.21 -9.49 4.67
CA ALA A 520 -23.05 -8.11 4.21
C ALA A 520 -21.58 -7.81 3.88
N LEU A 521 -21.19 -8.07 2.63
CA LEU A 521 -19.84 -7.76 2.15
C LEU A 521 -19.63 -6.23 2.06
N PRO A 522 -18.67 -5.63 2.77
CA PRO A 522 -18.38 -4.20 2.63
C PRO A 522 -17.87 -3.88 1.22
N ALA A 523 -17.94 -2.61 0.79
CA ALA A 523 -17.43 -2.21 -0.51
C ALA A 523 -15.92 -2.41 -0.64
N SER A 524 -15.18 -2.14 0.45
CA SER A 524 -13.74 -2.30 0.58
C SER A 524 -13.37 -2.58 2.03
N LEU A 525 -12.23 -3.24 2.25
CA LEU A 525 -11.63 -3.45 3.57
C LEU A 525 -10.54 -2.40 3.91
N TYR A 526 -10.15 -1.54 2.96
CA TYR A 526 -9.15 -0.47 3.18
C TYR A 526 -9.65 0.94 2.82
N LEU A 527 -10.71 1.06 2.02
CA LEU A 527 -11.30 2.34 1.61
C LEU A 527 -12.67 2.56 2.24
N THR A 528 -12.95 3.83 2.54
CA THR A 528 -14.26 4.28 3.03
C THR A 528 -15.14 4.89 1.95
N SER A 529 -14.59 5.15 0.77
CA SER A 529 -15.31 5.75 -0.37
C SER A 529 -14.72 5.27 -1.71
N LYS A 530 -15.47 5.52 -2.78
CA LYS A 530 -15.09 5.17 -4.15
C LYS A 530 -13.80 5.91 -4.54
N PRO A 531 -12.75 5.22 -5.02
CA PRO A 531 -11.55 5.89 -5.50
C PRO A 531 -11.83 6.76 -6.72
N GLU A 532 -11.13 7.88 -6.82
CA GLU A 532 -11.27 8.82 -7.93
C GLU A 532 -10.98 8.18 -9.30
N PHE A 533 -9.99 7.27 -9.36
CA PHE A 533 -9.63 6.57 -10.59
C PHE A 533 -10.73 5.62 -11.12
N PHE A 534 -11.81 5.39 -10.36
CA PHE A 534 -13.02 4.73 -10.82
C PHE A 534 -13.99 5.66 -11.56
N GLY A 535 -13.71 6.96 -11.69
CA GLY A 535 -14.47 7.90 -12.53
C GLY A 535 -15.98 7.64 -12.50
N ASN A 536 -16.56 7.29 -13.65
CA ASN A 536 -17.98 6.92 -13.77
C ASN A 536 -18.28 5.40 -13.65
N LEU A 537 -17.26 4.54 -13.49
CA LEU A 537 -17.47 3.09 -13.34
C LEU A 537 -18.09 2.76 -11.97
N PRO A 538 -18.97 1.76 -11.87
CA PRO A 538 -19.50 1.31 -10.59
C PRO A 538 -18.40 0.84 -9.63
N TRP A 539 -18.56 1.16 -8.34
CA TRP A 539 -17.70 0.68 -7.26
C TRP A 539 -18.56 0.10 -6.12
N PRO A 540 -18.19 -1.05 -5.53
CA PRO A 540 -17.10 -1.94 -5.94
C PRO A 540 -17.41 -2.64 -7.27
N PRO A 541 -16.37 -2.95 -8.09
CA PRO A 541 -16.58 -3.56 -9.39
C PRO A 541 -16.91 -5.06 -9.30
N ILE A 542 -16.54 -5.73 -8.22
CA ILE A 542 -16.58 -7.20 -8.14
C ILE A 542 -17.26 -7.65 -6.84
N GLY A 543 -18.10 -8.68 -6.96
CA GLY A 543 -18.62 -9.44 -5.83
C GLY A 543 -19.87 -10.25 -6.16
N PRO A 544 -20.17 -11.30 -5.38
CA PRO A 544 -21.38 -12.12 -5.56
C PRO A 544 -22.67 -11.35 -5.33
N ASP A 545 -22.60 -10.24 -4.58
CA ASP A 545 -23.68 -9.34 -4.21
C ASP A 545 -23.89 -8.21 -5.24
N ARG A 546 -23.20 -8.28 -6.39
CA ARG A 546 -23.24 -7.26 -7.44
C ARG A 546 -23.97 -7.76 -8.68
N SER A 547 -24.56 -6.83 -9.43
CA SER A 547 -25.17 -7.08 -10.74
C SER A 547 -24.66 -6.05 -11.76
N PRO A 548 -23.81 -6.46 -12.72
CA PRO A 548 -23.18 -7.77 -12.84
C PRO A 548 -22.21 -8.08 -11.67
N MET A 549 -21.95 -9.37 -11.42
CA MET A 549 -20.99 -9.80 -10.38
C MET A 549 -19.54 -9.37 -10.68
N VAL A 550 -19.23 -9.20 -11.97
CA VAL A 550 -17.96 -8.67 -12.47
C VAL A 550 -18.27 -7.49 -13.37
N GLY A 551 -18.14 -6.29 -12.82
CA GLY A 551 -18.13 -5.03 -13.55
C GLY A 551 -16.75 -4.68 -14.10
N THR A 552 -16.68 -3.62 -14.88
CA THR A 552 -15.42 -3.17 -15.48
C THR A 552 -14.51 -2.52 -14.43
N LEU A 553 -13.30 -3.05 -14.29
CA LEU A 553 -12.22 -2.44 -13.51
C LEU A 553 -11.50 -1.37 -14.37
N PRO A 554 -11.13 -0.18 -13.84
CA PRO A 554 -10.44 0.86 -14.61
C PRO A 554 -9.15 0.38 -15.31
N ALA A 555 -8.34 -0.45 -14.64
CA ALA A 555 -7.15 -1.04 -15.24
C ALA A 555 -7.47 -1.94 -16.46
N VAL A 556 -8.58 -2.70 -16.42
CA VAL A 556 -9.06 -3.50 -17.57
C VAL A 556 -9.53 -2.58 -18.69
N ALA A 557 -10.31 -1.53 -18.38
CA ALA A 557 -10.78 -0.57 -19.38
C ALA A 557 -9.61 0.09 -20.13
N ARG A 558 -8.57 0.52 -19.40
CA ARG A 558 -7.34 1.08 -19.99
C ARG A 558 -6.60 0.06 -20.85
N TYR A 559 -6.47 -1.19 -20.39
CA TYR A 559 -5.83 -2.24 -21.16
C TYR A 559 -6.55 -2.51 -22.51
N LEU A 560 -7.88 -2.48 -22.51
CA LEU A 560 -8.69 -2.69 -23.71
C LEU A 560 -8.78 -1.46 -24.63
N GLY A 561 -8.08 -0.36 -24.30
CA GLY A 561 -8.13 0.89 -25.06
C GLY A 561 -9.52 1.54 -25.10
N GLN A 562 -10.39 1.21 -24.13
CA GLN A 562 -11.73 1.78 -24.06
C GLN A 562 -11.63 3.28 -23.74
N SER A 563 -12.38 4.11 -24.47
CA SER A 563 -12.51 5.54 -24.17
C SER A 563 -13.17 5.69 -22.81
N TYR A 564 -12.33 5.88 -21.81
CA TYR A 564 -12.72 6.04 -20.44
C TYR A 564 -12.21 7.40 -19.99
N PRO A 565 -13.00 8.22 -19.27
CA PRO A 565 -12.42 9.32 -18.52
C PRO A 565 -11.54 8.72 -17.42
N TYR A 566 -10.33 8.29 -17.81
CA TYR A 566 -9.19 8.34 -16.93
C TYR A 566 -9.17 9.78 -16.40
N GLY A 567 -8.84 9.96 -15.12
CA GLY A 567 -8.36 11.25 -14.62
C GLY A 567 -7.12 11.60 -15.42
N ALA A 568 -7.32 12.15 -16.61
CA ALA A 568 -6.30 12.46 -17.59
C ALA A 568 -5.52 13.63 -17.05
N ALA A 569 -4.61 13.39 -16.10
CA ALA A 569 -3.95 14.44 -15.31
C ALA A 569 -4.88 15.65 -15.21
N GLN A 570 -6.12 15.45 -14.70
CA GLN A 570 -7.04 16.58 -14.66
C GLN A 570 -6.32 17.57 -13.76
N GLY A 571 -5.91 18.70 -14.35
CA GLY A 571 -5.48 19.83 -13.57
C GLY A 571 -6.50 20.00 -12.47
N ASP A 572 -6.01 20.26 -11.27
CA ASP A 572 -6.81 20.45 -10.09
C ASP A 572 -8.15 21.14 -10.40
N THR A 573 -9.26 20.45 -10.14
CA THR A 573 -10.61 20.97 -10.39
C THR A 573 -11.31 21.40 -9.10
N THR A 574 -10.67 21.20 -7.96
CA THR A 574 -11.27 21.57 -6.67
C THR A 574 -10.89 23.00 -6.40
N THR A 575 -11.87 23.90 -6.42
CA THR A 575 -11.61 25.30 -6.09
C THR A 575 -11.15 25.46 -4.63
N PRO A 576 -10.18 26.35 -4.34
CA PRO A 576 -9.72 26.61 -2.98
C PRO A 576 -10.81 27.23 -2.12
N ILE A 577 -10.75 26.95 -0.82
CA ILE A 577 -11.71 27.45 0.16
C ILE A 577 -11.01 28.38 1.14
N VAL A 578 -11.45 29.64 1.24
CA VAL A 578 -11.04 30.56 2.31
C VAL A 578 -11.72 30.12 3.61
N THR A 579 -10.93 29.60 4.55
CA THR A 579 -11.41 29.02 5.81
C THR A 579 -11.41 30.01 6.97
N ALA A 580 -10.64 31.10 6.86
CA ALA A 580 -10.68 32.21 7.81
C ALA A 580 -10.32 33.52 7.12
N PHE A 581 -11.05 34.58 7.41
CA PHE A 581 -10.70 35.95 7.02
C PHE A 581 -11.23 36.96 8.04
N SER A 582 -10.38 37.82 8.57
CA SER A 582 -10.79 38.88 9.49
C SER A 582 -9.93 40.14 9.42
N VAL A 583 -10.59 41.29 9.56
CA VAL A 583 -9.99 42.63 9.67
C VAL A 583 -10.69 43.40 10.80
N PRO A 584 -10.06 44.44 11.39
CA PRO A 584 -10.71 45.27 12.40
C PRO A 584 -12.00 45.90 11.90
N ALA A 585 -13.03 45.96 12.75
CA ALA A 585 -14.31 46.58 12.42
C ALA A 585 -14.25 48.11 12.27
N ALA A 586 -13.21 48.75 12.82
CA ALA A 586 -12.92 50.17 12.66
C ALA A 586 -11.41 50.41 12.67
N ALA A 587 -10.96 51.41 11.91
CA ALA A 587 -9.56 51.85 11.86
C ALA A 587 -9.48 53.36 11.66
N THR A 588 -8.43 53.98 12.20
CA THR A 588 -8.14 55.42 12.03
C THR A 588 -7.15 55.70 10.90
N SER A 589 -6.79 54.67 10.12
CA SER A 589 -5.87 54.73 8.97
C SER A 589 -6.50 54.01 7.79
N LEU A 590 -6.16 54.43 6.57
CA LEU A 590 -6.54 53.73 5.34
C LEU A 590 -5.85 52.36 5.22
N THR A 591 -4.67 52.20 5.82
CA THR A 591 -3.99 50.90 5.91
C THR A 591 -4.43 50.17 7.17
N VAL A 592 -5.09 49.03 6.99
CA VAL A 592 -5.61 48.19 8.07
C VAL A 592 -4.85 46.86 8.14
N PRO A 593 -4.62 46.29 9.33
CA PRO A 593 -4.05 44.96 9.47
C PRO A 593 -5.06 43.87 9.11
N VAL A 594 -4.57 42.77 8.55
CA VAL A 594 -5.34 41.54 8.31
C VAL A 594 -5.04 40.59 9.47
N ALA A 595 -6.02 40.40 10.35
CA ALA A 595 -5.85 39.63 11.58
C ALA A 595 -5.80 38.12 11.31
N SER A 596 -6.54 37.66 10.30
CA SER A 596 -6.42 36.29 9.78
C SER A 596 -6.78 36.26 8.30
N LEU A 597 -6.04 35.46 7.54
CA LEU A 597 -6.42 35.02 6.21
C LEU A 597 -5.82 33.63 6.00
N ALA A 598 -6.68 32.63 5.93
CA ALA A 598 -6.30 31.24 5.70
C ALA A 598 -7.19 30.63 4.62
N ALA A 599 -6.60 29.82 3.77
CA ALA A 599 -7.30 29.04 2.78
C ALA A 599 -6.73 27.62 2.71
N THR A 600 -7.57 26.67 2.31
CA THR A 600 -7.20 25.27 2.13
C THR A 600 -7.61 24.82 0.75
N ASP A 601 -6.83 23.90 0.21
CA ASP A 601 -7.08 23.28 -1.08
C ASP A 601 -6.53 21.84 -1.08
N ASN A 602 -7.07 20.96 -1.92
CA ASN A 602 -6.65 19.56 -2.06
C ASN A 602 -5.27 19.41 -2.74
N VAL A 603 -4.86 20.38 -3.58
CA VAL A 603 -3.59 20.37 -4.31
C VAL A 603 -2.66 21.51 -3.87
N GLY A 604 -3.22 22.56 -3.29
CA GLY A 604 -2.52 23.60 -2.53
C GLY A 604 -2.83 25.01 -3.03
N VAL A 605 -2.94 25.94 -2.08
CA VAL A 605 -3.16 27.37 -2.38
C VAL A 605 -1.86 27.99 -2.86
N THR A 606 -1.86 28.59 -4.05
CA THR A 606 -0.70 29.25 -4.66
C THR A 606 -0.80 30.78 -4.65
N GLY A 607 -1.98 31.34 -4.37
CA GLY A 607 -2.17 32.79 -4.34
C GLY A 607 -3.30 33.25 -3.43
N TYR A 608 -3.11 34.44 -2.87
CA TYR A 608 -4.09 35.19 -2.08
C TYR A 608 -4.27 36.60 -2.67
N LEU A 609 -5.49 37.13 -2.64
CA LEU A 609 -5.78 38.49 -3.09
C LEU A 609 -6.89 39.12 -2.24
N LEU A 610 -6.79 40.42 -1.99
CA LEU A 610 -7.78 41.23 -1.29
C LEU A 610 -8.31 42.32 -2.22
N THR A 611 -9.64 42.51 -2.27
CA THR A 611 -10.28 43.51 -3.14
C THR A 611 -11.46 44.21 -2.45
N GLU A 612 -11.73 45.47 -2.80
CA GLU A 612 -12.98 46.18 -2.43
C GLU A 612 -14.19 45.74 -3.28
N SER A 613 -13.99 44.85 -4.27
CA SER A 613 -15.04 44.29 -5.14
C SER A 613 -15.46 42.88 -4.72
N ALA A 614 -16.76 42.61 -4.78
CA ALA A 614 -17.35 41.28 -4.56
C ALA A 614 -17.20 40.32 -5.77
N ILE A 615 -16.69 40.83 -6.90
CA ILE A 615 -16.49 40.02 -8.11
C ILE A 615 -15.18 39.25 -7.97
N ALA A 616 -15.27 37.93 -8.15
CA ALA A 616 -14.11 37.04 -8.13
C ALA A 616 -13.05 37.52 -9.15
N PRO A 617 -11.80 37.78 -8.71
CA PRO A 617 -10.71 38.16 -9.60
C PRO A 617 -10.35 37.04 -10.56
N SER A 618 -9.92 37.39 -11.77
CA SER A 618 -9.28 36.42 -12.66
C SER A 618 -7.98 35.88 -12.06
N ALA A 619 -7.64 34.62 -12.32
CA ALA A 619 -6.38 33.99 -11.95
C ALA A 619 -5.14 34.78 -12.40
N SER A 620 -5.24 35.54 -13.49
CA SER A 620 -4.18 36.38 -14.06
C SER A 620 -4.27 37.86 -13.65
N ALA A 621 -5.17 38.22 -12.73
CA ALA A 621 -5.27 39.59 -12.23
C ALA A 621 -3.97 40.04 -11.55
N ALA A 622 -3.62 41.31 -11.66
CA ALA A 622 -2.49 41.86 -10.93
C ALA A 622 -2.78 41.89 -9.42
N GLY A 623 -1.76 41.65 -8.58
CA GLY A 623 -1.85 41.78 -7.12
C GLY A 623 -1.97 40.47 -6.33
N TRP A 624 -2.06 39.30 -6.99
CA TRP A 624 -1.97 38.01 -6.30
C TRP A 624 -0.64 37.88 -5.55
N SER A 625 -0.70 37.45 -4.30
CA SER A 625 0.45 37.21 -3.42
C SER A 625 0.57 35.71 -3.09
N ALA A 626 1.79 35.16 -3.15
CA ALA A 626 2.04 33.77 -2.80
C ALA A 626 1.84 33.47 -1.30
N SER A 627 1.91 34.50 -0.46
CA SER A 627 1.60 34.43 0.97
C SER A 627 0.37 35.27 1.30
N ALA A 628 -0.36 34.89 2.34
CA ALA A 628 -1.51 35.64 2.83
C ALA A 628 -1.08 37.08 3.21
N PRO A 629 -1.69 38.13 2.62
CA PRO A 629 -1.41 39.51 2.99
C PRO A 629 -1.68 39.78 4.48
N VAL A 630 -0.78 40.52 5.11
CA VAL A 630 -0.89 40.92 6.53
C VAL A 630 -1.51 42.30 6.74
N SER A 631 -1.77 43.04 5.66
CA SER A 631 -2.43 44.35 5.68
C SER A 631 -3.08 44.67 4.33
N TYR A 632 -3.99 45.64 4.33
CA TYR A 632 -4.65 46.18 3.13
C TYR A 632 -4.80 47.70 3.23
N THR A 633 -4.62 48.44 2.13
CA THR A 633 -4.82 49.91 2.10
C THR A 633 -6.04 50.27 1.26
N PHE A 634 -7.06 50.84 1.89
CA PHE A 634 -8.27 51.33 1.22
C PHE A 634 -8.01 52.61 0.43
N ALA A 635 -8.73 52.79 -0.68
CA ALA A 635 -8.58 53.99 -1.51
C ALA A 635 -9.19 55.26 -0.91
N SER A 636 -10.14 55.14 0.02
CA SER A 636 -10.83 56.28 0.64
C SER A 636 -11.39 55.96 2.03
N VAL A 637 -11.70 57.00 2.80
CA VAL A 637 -12.38 56.88 4.10
C VAL A 637 -13.85 56.55 3.92
N GLY A 638 -14.45 55.90 4.92
CA GLY A 638 -15.89 55.59 4.96
C GLY A 638 -16.18 54.16 5.36
N SER A 639 -17.44 53.75 5.21
CA SER A 639 -17.82 52.34 5.34
C SER A 639 -17.30 51.55 4.13
N LYS A 640 -16.57 50.46 4.40
CA LYS A 640 -15.88 49.65 3.39
C LYS A 640 -16.18 48.16 3.62
N THR A 641 -16.18 47.40 2.52
CA THR A 641 -16.20 45.94 2.55
C THR A 641 -14.96 45.44 1.82
N LEU A 642 -14.24 44.52 2.44
CA LEU A 642 -13.07 43.88 1.88
C LEU A 642 -13.39 42.39 1.62
N TYR A 643 -13.02 41.90 0.46
CA TYR A 643 -13.22 40.51 0.05
C TYR A 643 -11.87 39.81 -0.05
N ALA A 644 -11.81 38.56 0.38
CA ALA A 644 -10.62 37.74 0.31
C ALA A 644 -10.80 36.58 -0.66
N TRP A 645 -9.77 36.36 -1.47
CA TRP A 645 -9.74 35.35 -2.52
C TRP A 645 -8.50 34.48 -2.35
N ALA A 646 -8.65 33.22 -2.73
CA ALA A 646 -7.55 32.25 -2.81
C ALA A 646 -7.59 31.58 -4.18
N LYS A 647 -6.43 31.19 -4.70
CA LYS A 647 -6.30 30.39 -5.92
C LYS A 647 -5.26 29.28 -5.77
N ASP A 648 -5.42 28.23 -6.54
CA ASP A 648 -4.48 27.13 -6.70
C ASP A 648 -3.66 27.33 -7.98
N VAL A 649 -3.04 26.27 -8.50
CA VAL A 649 -2.28 26.30 -9.76
C VAL A 649 -3.16 26.30 -11.02
N ALA A 650 -4.41 25.83 -10.90
CA ALA A 650 -5.39 25.71 -11.98
C ALA A 650 -6.21 27.00 -12.20
N GLY A 651 -6.40 27.85 -11.19
CA GLY A 651 -6.86 29.23 -11.39
C GLY A 651 -7.71 29.85 -10.30
#